data_AF-A0A078I354-F1
#
_entry.id   AF-A0A078I354-F1
#
_cell.length_a   1.000
_cell.length_b   1.000
_cell.length_c   1.000
_cell.angle_alpha   90.00
_cell.angle_beta   90.00
_cell.angle_gamma   90.00
#
_symmetry.space_group_name_H-M   'P 1'
#
loop_
_entity.id
_entity.type
_entity.pdbx_description
1 polymer ?
#
loop_
_entity_poly.entity_id
_entity_poly.type
_entity_poly.pdbx_seq_one_letter_code
_entity_poly.pdbx_strand_id
1 'polypeptide(L)'
;MGVVEEGGAVFALFLNPSPRLRERSLGLLQVFSAPMGQIMDRLQAFGEFEIIHFGDKVILDDPVESWPICDCLIAFHSSGYPLEKVQAYSSLRKPFLVNELDPQYLLHDRRKVYEHLEMYGIPVPRYACVNRTEPNQDLDYFVEEEDFIEVNGEVFWKPFVEKPVNGDDHSIMIYYPSSAGGGMKELFRKVGNRSSEFHPEVRRVRREGSYIYEEFMPTGGTDVKVYTVGPEYAHAEARKSPVVDGVVMRNPDGKEVRYPVLLTPAEKQMAREVCIAFRQAVCGFDLLRSEGSSYVCDVNGWSFVKNSYKYYDDAACVLRKMFLDAKAPHLSSTVPPILPWKINEPVLSNEGLTRQGSGIIGTFGQSEELRCVIAVIRHGDRTPKQKVKLKVTEEKLLNLMLKYNGGKPRAETKLKSAVELQDLLDATRMLIPRTGPGETDSDAEDLEHADKLRQVKAVLEEGGHFSGIYRKVQLKPLKWEKVTKSDGEGEEERPVEALMVLKYGGVLTHAGRKQAEELGRYFRNNMYPGEGTGLLRLHSTYRHDLKIYSSDEGRVQMSAAAFAKGLLDLEGQLTPILVSLVSKDSSMLDGLDTASSEMEEAKAQLNEIITAGTKLVHDYVSSESPWMIDGVGLPPHANESLPELSISILQPERLSVCFLNCHYATEHFTVTNHILNAINTKKVTEQVRLLAKDEEENPTEPSAYDVVPPYDQAKALGKSNIDVGRIAAGLPCGSEGFLLMYARWRKLEKELYNERRDRFDITQIPDVYDSCKYDLLHNSHLNLKGLDELFKVAQV
;
A
#
# COMPACT_ATOMS: atom_id res chain seq x y z
N MET A 1 -2.81 -32.77 -3.34
CA MET A 1 -3.98 -32.47 -4.20
C MET A 1 -3.45 -31.78 -5.44
N GLY A 2 -3.37 -32.49 -6.56
CA GLY A 2 -2.87 -31.94 -7.81
C GLY A 2 -3.79 -30.82 -8.28
N VAL A 3 -3.20 -29.69 -8.65
CA VAL A 3 -3.90 -28.63 -9.36
C VAL A 3 -4.31 -29.23 -10.70
N VAL A 4 -5.62 -29.32 -10.95
CA VAL A 4 -6.16 -29.61 -12.28
C VAL A 4 -5.54 -28.58 -13.23
N GLU A 5 -4.69 -29.06 -14.13
CA GLU A 5 -4.25 -28.27 -15.28
C GLU A 5 -5.50 -27.74 -15.97
N GLU A 6 -5.49 -26.48 -16.38
CA GLU A 6 -6.60 -25.86 -17.08
C GLU A 6 -6.82 -26.66 -18.37
N GLY A 7 -7.77 -27.61 -18.30
CA GLY A 7 -8.30 -28.28 -19.48
C GLY A 7 -8.92 -27.21 -20.36
N GLY A 8 -8.54 -27.22 -21.63
CA GLY A 8 -9.01 -26.30 -22.64
C GLY A 8 -10.53 -26.37 -22.66
N ALA A 9 -11.17 -25.22 -22.71
CA ALA A 9 -12.61 -25.13 -22.64
C ALA A 9 -13.12 -24.20 -23.73
N VAL A 10 -14.16 -24.67 -24.42
CA VAL A 10 -14.99 -23.83 -25.29
C VAL A 10 -16.24 -23.45 -24.50
N PHE A 11 -16.44 -22.15 -24.36
CA PHE A 11 -17.66 -21.57 -23.83
C PHE A 11 -18.37 -20.78 -24.93
N ALA A 12 -19.65 -21.06 -25.07
CA ALA A 12 -20.56 -20.33 -25.93
C ALA A 12 -21.40 -19.38 -25.09
N LEU A 13 -21.51 -18.12 -25.52
CA LEU A 13 -22.53 -17.23 -25.00
C LEU A 13 -23.57 -16.93 -26.09
N PHE A 14 -24.83 -17.00 -25.70
CA PHE A 14 -25.96 -16.51 -26.48
C PHE A 14 -26.46 -15.19 -25.89
N LEU A 15 -26.75 -14.24 -26.78
CA LEU A 15 -27.44 -13.02 -26.41
C LEU A 15 -28.93 -13.23 -26.58
N ASN A 16 -29.71 -13.02 -25.53
CA ASN A 16 -31.16 -13.23 -25.58
C ASN A 16 -31.89 -11.87 -25.74
N PRO A 17 -32.47 -11.56 -26.92
CA PRO A 17 -33.13 -10.26 -27.13
C PRO A 17 -34.59 -10.23 -26.64
N SER A 18 -35.13 -11.23 -25.92
CA SER A 18 -36.51 -11.17 -25.41
C SER A 18 -36.80 -11.99 -24.13
N PRO A 19 -37.56 -11.42 -23.17
CA PRO A 19 -37.93 -12.09 -21.93
C PRO A 19 -39.14 -13.02 -22.14
N ARG A 20 -39.03 -14.02 -23.02
CA ARG A 20 -40.07 -15.04 -23.20
C ARG A 20 -39.46 -16.40 -23.55
N LEU A 21 -39.03 -17.12 -22.52
CA LEU A 21 -39.21 -18.57 -22.28
C LEU A 21 -38.27 -18.96 -21.14
N ARG A 22 -38.77 -18.84 -19.90
CA ARG A 22 -38.13 -19.47 -18.73
C ARG A 22 -38.57 -20.93 -18.71
N GLU A 23 -37.83 -21.80 -19.38
CA GLU A 23 -37.76 -23.21 -18.97
C GLU A 23 -36.36 -23.50 -18.45
N ARG A 24 -36.31 -23.89 -17.19
CA ARG A 24 -35.10 -24.10 -16.40
C ARG A 24 -34.37 -25.35 -16.89
N SER A 25 -33.15 -25.18 -17.37
CA SER A 25 -32.08 -26.18 -17.29
C SER A 25 -31.11 -25.76 -16.19
N LEU A 26 -31.45 -26.06 -14.94
CA LEU A 26 -30.49 -26.06 -13.83
C LEU A 26 -29.58 -27.28 -14.00
N GLY A 27 -28.53 -27.15 -14.81
CA GLY A 27 -27.41 -28.09 -14.88
C GLY A 27 -26.22 -27.53 -14.11
N LEU A 28 -25.82 -28.18 -13.03
CA LEU A 28 -24.74 -27.78 -12.12
C LEU A 28 -23.43 -27.41 -12.88
N LEU A 29 -23.02 -26.15 -12.75
CA LEU A 29 -21.76 -25.53 -13.19
C LEU A 29 -20.54 -26.06 -12.38
N GLN A 30 -20.25 -27.36 -12.40
CA GLN A 30 -19.24 -27.97 -11.51
C GLN A 30 -17.84 -28.19 -12.12
N VAL A 31 -17.50 -27.53 -13.24
CA VAL A 31 -16.29 -27.84 -14.04
C VAL A 31 -15.31 -26.67 -14.20
N PHE A 32 -15.57 -25.51 -13.57
CA PHE A 32 -14.75 -24.32 -13.79
C PHE A 32 -13.52 -24.25 -12.90
N SER A 33 -12.43 -23.68 -13.42
CA SER A 33 -11.43 -23.07 -12.55
C SER A 33 -12.11 -21.98 -11.71
N ALA A 34 -11.69 -21.81 -10.45
CA ALA A 34 -12.33 -20.85 -9.54
C ALA A 34 -12.44 -19.42 -10.14
N PRO A 35 -11.45 -18.88 -10.87
CA PRO A 35 -11.59 -17.58 -11.56
C PRO A 35 -12.64 -17.57 -12.67
N MET A 36 -12.67 -18.60 -13.51
CA MET A 36 -13.62 -18.69 -14.63
C MET A 36 -15.06 -18.73 -14.11
N GLY A 37 -15.35 -19.56 -13.10
CA GLY A 37 -16.68 -19.64 -12.50
C GLY A 37 -17.14 -18.29 -11.97
N GLN A 38 -16.26 -17.57 -11.26
CA GLN A 38 -16.57 -16.24 -10.73
C GLN A 38 -16.92 -15.21 -11.82
N ILE A 39 -16.26 -15.24 -12.98
CA ILE A 39 -16.55 -14.32 -14.10
C ILE A 39 -17.83 -14.75 -14.83
N MET A 40 -18.05 -16.05 -15.03
CA MET A 40 -19.24 -16.57 -15.71
C MET A 40 -20.51 -16.35 -14.88
N ASP A 41 -20.47 -16.58 -13.56
CA ASP A 41 -21.58 -16.30 -12.65
C ASP A 41 -22.01 -14.84 -12.72
N ARG A 42 -21.04 -13.93 -12.85
CA ARG A 42 -21.26 -12.48 -13.02
C ARG A 42 -21.88 -12.14 -14.36
N LEU A 43 -21.35 -12.72 -15.45
CA LEU A 43 -21.92 -12.53 -16.79
C LEU A 43 -23.37 -13.01 -16.84
N GLN A 44 -23.67 -14.17 -16.24
CA GLN A 44 -25.03 -14.71 -16.16
C GLN A 44 -25.94 -13.84 -15.28
N ALA A 45 -25.43 -13.27 -14.19
CA ALA A 45 -26.21 -12.46 -13.27
C ALA A 45 -26.69 -11.12 -13.86
N PHE A 46 -26.07 -10.61 -14.94
CA PHE A 46 -26.62 -9.46 -15.67
C PHE A 46 -27.92 -9.77 -16.40
N GLY A 47 -28.17 -11.04 -16.74
CA GLY A 47 -29.43 -11.52 -17.29
C GLY A 47 -29.61 -11.38 -18.80
N GLU A 48 -28.66 -10.79 -19.53
CA GLU A 48 -28.71 -10.74 -21.01
C GLU A 48 -28.07 -11.95 -21.69
N PHE A 49 -27.28 -12.73 -20.95
CA PHE A 49 -26.48 -13.83 -21.49
C PHE A 49 -26.95 -15.19 -20.98
N GLU A 50 -27.07 -16.14 -21.91
CA GLU A 50 -27.12 -17.56 -21.60
C GLU A 50 -25.76 -18.19 -21.90
N ILE A 51 -25.17 -18.86 -20.91
CA ILE A 51 -23.82 -19.44 -21.00
C ILE A 51 -23.95 -20.94 -21.18
N ILE A 52 -23.39 -21.46 -22.27
CA ILE A 52 -23.36 -22.88 -22.60
C ILE A 52 -21.91 -23.37 -22.59
N HIS A 53 -21.68 -24.43 -21.81
CA HIS A 53 -20.42 -25.17 -21.82
C HIS A 53 -20.58 -26.39 -22.72
N PHE A 54 -19.70 -26.55 -23.74
CA PHE A 54 -19.82 -27.66 -24.69
C PHE A 54 -19.47 -29.00 -24.06
N GLY A 55 -18.49 -29.01 -23.13
CA GLY A 55 -18.02 -30.22 -22.46
C GLY A 55 -17.13 -31.10 -23.33
N ASP A 56 -16.21 -31.83 -22.68
CA ASP A 56 -15.14 -32.58 -23.35
C ASP A 56 -15.66 -33.61 -24.36
N LYS A 57 -16.74 -34.32 -24.03
CA LYS A 57 -17.35 -35.31 -24.93
C LYS A 57 -17.76 -34.69 -26.27
N VAL A 58 -18.42 -33.54 -26.25
CA VAL A 58 -18.85 -32.86 -27.48
C VAL A 58 -17.63 -32.38 -28.25
N ILE A 59 -16.67 -31.77 -27.55
CA ILE A 59 -15.48 -31.17 -28.17
C ILE A 59 -14.59 -32.25 -28.81
N LEU A 60 -14.38 -33.37 -28.12
CA LEU A 60 -13.49 -34.45 -28.57
C LEU A 60 -14.20 -35.38 -29.57
N ASP A 61 -15.40 -35.85 -29.24
CA ASP A 61 -16.02 -36.98 -29.95
C ASP A 61 -17.02 -36.53 -31.02
N ASP A 62 -17.83 -35.51 -30.75
CA ASP A 62 -18.95 -35.13 -31.64
C ASP A 62 -18.48 -34.30 -32.86
N PRO A 63 -19.13 -34.42 -34.02
CA PRO A 63 -18.83 -33.58 -35.19
C PRO A 63 -19.24 -32.12 -34.97
N VAL A 64 -18.51 -31.17 -35.57
CA VAL A 64 -18.68 -29.72 -35.31
C VAL A 64 -20.06 -29.19 -35.71
N GLU A 65 -20.75 -29.87 -36.62
CA GLU A 65 -22.11 -29.55 -37.05
C GLU A 65 -23.13 -29.77 -35.94
N SER A 66 -22.90 -30.74 -35.05
CA SER A 66 -23.80 -31.06 -33.93
C SER A 66 -23.48 -30.29 -32.65
N TRP A 67 -22.42 -29.49 -32.64
CA TRP A 67 -22.09 -28.65 -31.50
C TRP A 67 -23.16 -27.58 -31.27
N PRO A 68 -23.39 -27.13 -30.02
CA PRO A 68 -24.32 -26.04 -29.75
C PRO A 68 -23.96 -24.80 -30.58
N ILE A 69 -24.95 -24.09 -31.09
CA ILE A 69 -24.74 -22.81 -31.78
C ILE A 69 -24.33 -21.76 -30.72
N CYS A 70 -23.72 -20.64 -31.11
CA CYS A 70 -23.52 -19.50 -30.21
C CYS A 70 -23.33 -18.19 -30.97
N ASP A 71 -23.61 -17.06 -30.31
CA ASP A 71 -23.31 -15.74 -30.85
C ASP A 71 -21.85 -15.37 -30.59
N CYS A 72 -21.38 -15.61 -29.37
CA CYS A 72 -20.03 -15.33 -28.93
C CYS A 72 -19.35 -16.62 -28.47
N LEU A 73 -18.07 -16.77 -28.80
CA LEU A 73 -17.26 -17.93 -28.47
C LEU A 73 -16.02 -17.48 -27.69
N ILE A 74 -15.85 -18.08 -26.52
CA ILE A 74 -14.59 -18.09 -25.77
C ILE A 74 -13.96 -19.45 -26.00
N ALA A 75 -12.77 -19.47 -26.59
CA ALA A 75 -12.03 -20.67 -26.87
C ALA A 75 -10.53 -20.41 -26.72
N PHE A 76 -9.83 -21.33 -26.07
CA PHE A 76 -8.41 -21.25 -25.85
C PHE A 76 -7.78 -22.64 -25.86
N HIS A 77 -6.57 -22.73 -26.39
CA HIS A 77 -5.82 -23.97 -26.48
C HIS A 77 -5.31 -24.42 -25.10
N SER A 78 -5.31 -25.73 -24.89
CA SER A 78 -4.57 -26.42 -23.83
C SER A 78 -4.01 -27.73 -24.40
N SER A 79 -3.11 -28.37 -23.65
CA SER A 79 -2.66 -29.73 -23.98
C SER A 79 -3.85 -30.69 -24.17
N GLY A 80 -3.86 -31.43 -25.29
CA GLY A 80 -4.91 -32.37 -25.66
C GLY A 80 -6.17 -31.75 -26.29
N TYR A 81 -6.22 -30.43 -26.50
CA TYR A 81 -7.40 -29.74 -26.98
C TYR A 81 -7.44 -29.61 -28.52
N PRO A 82 -8.53 -30.02 -29.22
CA PRO A 82 -8.57 -30.08 -30.68
C PRO A 82 -8.88 -28.70 -31.30
N LEU A 83 -7.90 -27.79 -31.29
CA LEU A 83 -8.06 -26.43 -31.82
C LEU A 83 -8.56 -26.39 -33.27
N GLU A 84 -8.12 -27.35 -34.10
CA GLU A 84 -8.58 -27.49 -35.49
C GLU A 84 -10.10 -27.72 -35.60
N LYS A 85 -10.70 -28.51 -34.69
CA LYS A 85 -12.16 -28.69 -34.65
C LYS A 85 -12.86 -27.38 -34.28
N VAL A 86 -12.28 -26.60 -33.36
CA VAL A 86 -12.85 -25.31 -32.97
C VAL A 86 -12.75 -24.29 -34.11
N GLN A 87 -11.68 -24.31 -34.90
CA GLN A 87 -11.55 -23.50 -36.12
C GLN A 87 -12.59 -23.89 -37.18
N ALA A 88 -12.82 -25.19 -37.38
CA ALA A 88 -13.86 -25.68 -38.28
C ALA A 88 -15.26 -25.24 -37.81
N TYR A 89 -15.54 -25.34 -36.51
CA TYR A 89 -16.78 -24.82 -35.90
C TYR A 89 -16.91 -23.31 -36.11
N SER A 90 -15.86 -22.53 -35.84
CA SER A 90 -15.85 -21.08 -36.00
C SER A 90 -16.10 -20.67 -37.46
N SER A 91 -15.48 -21.39 -38.42
CA SER A 91 -15.69 -21.17 -39.85
C SER A 91 -17.13 -21.47 -40.27
N LEU A 92 -17.74 -22.51 -39.69
CA LEU A 92 -19.11 -22.92 -39.96
C LEU A 92 -20.15 -21.96 -39.36
N ARG A 93 -19.98 -21.56 -38.10
CA ARG A 93 -20.99 -20.84 -37.30
C ARG A 93 -20.73 -19.34 -37.19
N LYS A 94 -19.51 -18.87 -37.46
CA LYS A 94 -19.06 -17.47 -37.44
C LYS A 94 -19.44 -16.70 -36.16
N PRO A 95 -19.17 -17.24 -34.96
CA PRO A 95 -19.39 -16.51 -33.72
C PRO A 95 -18.41 -15.33 -33.61
N PHE A 96 -18.72 -14.38 -32.73
CA PHE A 96 -17.73 -13.39 -32.29
C PHE A 96 -16.71 -14.08 -31.38
N LEU A 97 -15.43 -14.00 -31.73
CA LEU A 97 -14.35 -14.61 -30.97
C LEU A 97 -13.80 -13.61 -29.94
N VAL A 98 -13.74 -14.00 -28.67
CA VAL A 98 -13.05 -13.18 -27.64
C VAL A 98 -11.54 -13.20 -27.89
N ASN A 99 -11.02 -14.39 -28.14
CA ASN A 99 -9.64 -14.60 -28.55
C ASN A 99 -9.67 -15.29 -29.92
N GLU A 100 -8.93 -14.74 -30.88
CA GLU A 100 -8.77 -15.38 -32.19
C GLU A 100 -8.06 -16.72 -32.04
N LEU A 101 -8.41 -17.69 -32.89
CA LEU A 101 -7.93 -19.08 -32.79
C LEU A 101 -6.55 -19.26 -33.41
N ASP A 102 -6.33 -18.74 -34.62
CA ASP A 102 -5.08 -18.94 -35.37
C ASP A 102 -3.83 -18.40 -34.62
N PRO A 103 -3.87 -17.21 -33.98
CA PRO A 103 -2.73 -16.70 -33.23
C PRO A 103 -2.34 -17.57 -32.02
N GLN A 104 -3.21 -18.47 -31.55
CA GLN A 104 -2.90 -19.33 -30.41
C GLN A 104 -1.77 -20.30 -30.73
N TYR A 105 -1.62 -20.73 -31.99
CA TYR A 105 -0.47 -21.55 -32.42
C TYR A 105 0.86 -20.82 -32.27
N LEU A 106 0.88 -19.48 -32.36
CA LEU A 106 2.10 -18.68 -32.20
C LEU A 106 2.62 -18.75 -30.76
N LEU A 107 1.72 -18.86 -29.77
CA LEU A 107 2.05 -18.82 -28.34
C LEU A 107 2.88 -20.04 -27.88
N HIS A 108 2.86 -21.14 -28.64
CA HIS A 108 3.61 -22.36 -28.33
C HIS A 108 5.07 -22.33 -28.83
N ASP A 109 5.47 -21.32 -29.60
CA ASP A 109 6.84 -21.15 -30.09
C ASP A 109 7.38 -19.79 -29.68
N ARG A 110 8.25 -19.77 -28.65
CA ARG A 110 8.78 -18.52 -28.08
C ARG A 110 9.51 -17.66 -29.11
N ARG A 111 10.07 -18.28 -30.16
CA ARG A 111 10.77 -17.57 -31.24
C ARG A 111 9.79 -16.71 -32.01
N LYS A 112 8.65 -17.31 -32.39
CA LYS A 112 7.56 -16.60 -33.08
C LYS A 112 6.92 -15.55 -32.19
N VAL A 113 6.79 -15.80 -30.88
CA VAL A 113 6.31 -14.80 -29.93
C VAL A 113 7.22 -13.56 -29.96
N TYR A 114 8.54 -13.74 -29.89
CA TYR A 114 9.49 -12.62 -29.87
C TYR A 114 9.54 -11.88 -31.21
N GLU A 115 9.62 -12.61 -32.33
CA GLU A 115 9.55 -12.02 -33.67
C GLU A 115 8.27 -11.19 -33.86
N HIS A 116 7.13 -11.68 -33.34
CA HIS A 116 5.84 -11.01 -33.43
C HIS A 116 5.77 -9.78 -32.52
N LEU A 117 6.36 -9.82 -31.33
CA LEU A 117 6.49 -8.64 -30.45
C LEU A 117 7.33 -7.54 -31.12
N GLU A 118 8.48 -7.88 -31.69
CA GLU A 118 9.36 -6.94 -32.38
C GLU A 118 8.70 -6.32 -33.61
N MET A 119 7.93 -7.11 -34.38
CA MET A 119 7.18 -6.63 -35.54
C MET A 119 6.18 -5.51 -35.19
N TYR A 120 5.63 -5.54 -33.98
CA TYR A 120 4.71 -4.51 -33.46
C TYR A 120 5.43 -3.42 -32.66
N GLY A 121 6.77 -3.42 -32.63
CA GLY A 121 7.56 -2.43 -31.88
C GLY A 121 7.46 -2.59 -30.36
N ILE A 122 7.10 -3.78 -29.88
CA ILE A 122 7.02 -4.08 -28.44
C ILE A 122 8.40 -4.51 -27.97
N PRO A 123 9.01 -3.84 -26.97
CA PRO A 123 10.36 -4.15 -26.54
C PRO A 123 10.45 -5.50 -25.84
N VAL A 124 11.42 -6.30 -26.25
CA VAL A 124 11.82 -7.58 -25.63
C VAL A 124 13.28 -7.50 -25.17
N PRO A 125 13.73 -8.35 -24.21
CA PRO A 125 15.15 -8.46 -23.92
C PRO A 125 15.94 -8.82 -25.17
N ARG A 126 17.17 -8.32 -25.29
CA ARG A 126 18.06 -8.70 -26.39
C ARG A 126 18.23 -10.21 -26.38
N TYR A 127 18.03 -10.86 -27.53
CA TYR A 127 18.00 -12.32 -27.63
C TYR A 127 18.59 -12.86 -28.92
N ALA A 128 18.96 -14.13 -28.91
CA ALA A 128 19.36 -14.89 -30.09
C ALA A 128 18.79 -16.31 -30.03
N CYS A 129 18.39 -16.83 -31.19
CA CYS A 129 17.83 -18.18 -31.32
C CYS A 129 18.89 -19.16 -31.80
N VAL A 130 19.01 -20.30 -31.12
CA VAL A 130 19.90 -21.40 -31.49
C VAL A 130 19.06 -22.62 -31.83
N ASN A 131 19.01 -22.95 -33.11
CA ASN A 131 18.18 -24.02 -33.64
C ASN A 131 19.03 -25.26 -33.94
N ARG A 132 18.71 -26.37 -33.29
CA ARG A 132 19.35 -27.68 -33.50
C ARG A 132 18.36 -28.66 -34.10
N THR A 133 18.78 -29.35 -35.15
CA THR A 133 18.01 -30.44 -35.77
C THR A 133 18.23 -31.78 -35.07
N GLU A 134 19.38 -31.93 -34.40
CA GLU A 134 19.72 -33.12 -33.62
C GLU A 134 20.44 -32.76 -32.30
N PRO A 135 20.34 -33.60 -31.26
CA PRO A 135 21.03 -33.35 -29.99
C PRO A 135 22.55 -33.24 -30.17
N ASN A 136 23.16 -32.25 -29.53
CA ASN A 136 24.60 -31.97 -29.57
C ASN A 136 25.16 -31.61 -30.96
N GLN A 137 24.29 -31.15 -31.88
CA GLN A 137 24.72 -30.61 -33.16
C GLN A 137 25.71 -29.45 -32.96
N ASP A 138 26.88 -29.56 -33.58
CA ASP A 138 27.86 -28.48 -33.65
C ASP A 138 27.42 -27.46 -34.71
N LEU A 139 27.42 -26.18 -34.35
CA LEU A 139 26.95 -25.11 -35.21
C LEU A 139 28.06 -24.08 -35.37
N ASP A 140 28.38 -23.76 -36.62
CA ASP A 140 29.41 -22.79 -37.01
C ASP A 140 29.15 -21.38 -36.47
N TYR A 141 27.89 -21.04 -36.23
CA TYR A 141 27.46 -19.75 -35.69
C TYR A 141 27.29 -19.72 -34.16
N PHE A 142 27.60 -20.81 -33.44
CA PHE A 142 27.46 -20.91 -31.99
C PHE A 142 28.79 -21.21 -31.31
N VAL A 143 29.28 -20.26 -30.51
CA VAL A 143 30.49 -20.44 -29.70
C VAL A 143 30.12 -20.33 -28.23
N GLU A 144 30.67 -21.22 -27.41
CA GLU A 144 30.50 -21.21 -25.95
C GLU A 144 31.89 -21.09 -25.31
N GLU A 145 32.07 -20.00 -24.57
CA GLU A 145 33.26 -19.74 -23.75
C GLU A 145 32.90 -19.82 -22.26
N GLU A 146 33.88 -19.59 -21.38
CA GLU A 146 33.68 -19.73 -19.93
C GLU A 146 32.58 -18.79 -19.38
N ASP A 147 32.61 -17.53 -19.78
CA ASP A 147 31.75 -16.47 -19.22
C ASP A 147 30.80 -15.82 -20.25
N PHE A 148 30.77 -16.34 -21.48
CA PHE A 148 29.85 -15.87 -22.50
C PHE A 148 29.52 -16.96 -23.52
N ILE A 149 28.46 -16.71 -24.27
CA ILE A 149 28.18 -17.40 -25.53
C ILE A 149 28.17 -16.37 -26.65
N GLU A 150 28.45 -16.81 -27.86
CA GLU A 150 28.34 -16.01 -29.07
C GLU A 150 27.41 -16.73 -30.05
N VAL A 151 26.40 -16.01 -30.54
CA VAL A 151 25.42 -16.53 -31.50
C VAL A 151 25.36 -15.57 -32.69
N ASN A 152 25.71 -16.03 -33.89
CA ASN A 152 25.77 -15.21 -35.10
C ASN A 152 26.63 -13.94 -34.95
N GLY A 153 27.73 -14.00 -34.19
CA GLY A 153 28.58 -12.83 -33.92
C GLY A 153 28.12 -11.95 -32.77
N GLU A 154 26.95 -12.21 -32.18
CA GLU A 154 26.46 -11.49 -31.01
C GLU A 154 26.85 -12.17 -29.71
N VAL A 155 27.52 -11.43 -28.81
CA VAL A 155 27.99 -11.95 -27.53
C VAL A 155 26.94 -11.73 -26.43
N PHE A 156 26.70 -12.78 -25.64
CA PHE A 156 25.86 -12.76 -24.44
C PHE A 156 26.73 -13.14 -23.24
N TRP A 157 27.09 -12.14 -22.44
CA TRP A 157 27.85 -12.32 -21.21
C TRP A 157 26.96 -12.89 -20.11
N LYS A 158 27.54 -13.74 -19.26
CA LYS A 158 26.86 -14.17 -18.04
C LYS A 158 26.71 -12.98 -17.07
N PRO A 159 25.55 -12.77 -16.42
CA PRO A 159 24.40 -13.65 -16.48
C PRO A 159 23.56 -13.49 -17.76
N PHE A 160 23.11 -14.63 -18.31
CA PHE A 160 22.13 -14.69 -19.40
C PHE A 160 21.11 -15.79 -19.10
N VAL A 161 19.95 -15.70 -19.76
CA VAL A 161 18.83 -16.65 -19.62
C VAL A 161 18.77 -17.54 -20.85
N GLU A 162 18.53 -18.83 -20.66
CA GLU A 162 18.29 -19.81 -21.71
C GLU A 162 16.88 -20.38 -21.56
N LYS A 163 16.03 -20.18 -22.57
CA LYS A 163 14.64 -20.63 -22.61
C LYS A 163 14.47 -21.71 -23.70
N PRO A 164 13.79 -22.83 -23.42
CA PRO A 164 13.36 -23.75 -24.48
C PRO A 164 12.52 -23.02 -25.53
N VAL A 165 12.67 -23.38 -26.81
CA VAL A 165 11.84 -22.77 -27.88
C VAL A 165 10.35 -23.11 -27.73
N ASN A 166 10.03 -24.24 -27.10
CA ASN A 166 8.66 -24.63 -26.77
C ASN A 166 8.13 -23.75 -25.63
N GLY A 167 7.06 -22.99 -25.89
CA GLY A 167 6.39 -22.12 -24.92
C GLY A 167 5.81 -22.86 -23.70
N ASP A 168 5.45 -24.13 -23.86
CA ASP A 168 4.89 -24.95 -22.77
C ASP A 168 5.97 -25.57 -21.88
N ASP A 169 7.24 -25.54 -22.31
CA ASP A 169 8.36 -25.97 -21.49
C ASP A 169 8.83 -24.79 -20.61
N HIS A 170 8.79 -25.03 -19.31
CA HIS A 170 9.09 -24.05 -18.27
C HIS A 170 10.45 -24.30 -17.61
N SER A 171 11.29 -25.20 -18.14
CA SER A 171 12.66 -25.45 -17.69
C SER A 171 13.60 -24.36 -18.24
N ILE A 172 13.59 -23.20 -17.57
CA ILE A 172 14.36 -22.01 -17.95
C ILE A 172 15.64 -21.97 -17.13
N MET A 173 16.79 -21.78 -17.78
CA MET A 173 18.09 -21.75 -17.11
C MET A 173 18.63 -20.32 -17.04
N ILE A 174 19.35 -20.01 -15.96
CA ILE A 174 20.10 -18.76 -15.81
C ILE A 174 21.53 -19.12 -15.45
N TYR A 175 22.47 -18.73 -16.30
CA TYR A 175 23.89 -19.04 -16.11
C TYR A 175 24.59 -17.86 -15.45
N TYR A 176 25.36 -18.07 -14.38
CA TYR A 176 26.05 -17.00 -13.66
C TYR A 176 27.53 -16.92 -14.03
N PRO A 177 28.12 -15.71 -14.02
CA PRO A 177 29.53 -15.54 -14.37
C PRO A 177 30.45 -16.12 -13.31
N SER A 178 31.65 -16.55 -13.70
CA SER A 178 32.70 -17.04 -12.81
C SER A 178 33.04 -16.02 -11.72
N SER A 179 32.96 -14.71 -12.01
CA SER A 179 33.13 -13.62 -11.04
C SER A 179 32.10 -13.63 -9.90
N ALA A 180 30.91 -14.21 -10.12
CA ALA A 180 29.86 -14.38 -9.12
C ALA A 180 29.83 -15.80 -8.51
N GLY A 181 30.86 -16.62 -8.76
CA GLY A 181 30.97 -18.02 -8.31
C GLY A 181 30.57 -19.06 -9.36
N GLY A 182 30.09 -18.62 -10.53
CA GLY A 182 29.59 -19.48 -11.59
C GLY A 182 28.32 -20.24 -11.20
N GLY A 183 28.04 -21.32 -11.92
CA GLY A 183 26.86 -22.16 -11.70
C GLY A 183 25.67 -21.74 -12.55
N MET A 184 24.57 -22.46 -12.37
CA MET A 184 23.34 -22.29 -13.12
C MET A 184 22.14 -22.37 -12.18
N LYS A 185 21.11 -21.57 -12.43
CA LYS A 185 19.82 -21.68 -11.75
C LYS A 185 18.75 -22.17 -12.72
N GLU A 186 18.12 -23.29 -12.37
CA GLU A 186 16.99 -23.85 -13.09
C GLU A 186 15.70 -23.30 -12.48
N LEU A 187 14.89 -22.65 -13.31
CA LEU A 187 13.51 -22.29 -13.02
C LEU A 187 12.62 -23.40 -13.54
N PHE A 188 11.58 -23.71 -12.77
CA PHE A 188 10.62 -24.76 -13.14
C PHE A 188 9.21 -24.40 -12.65
N ARG A 189 8.21 -25.06 -13.25
CA ARG A 189 6.82 -24.93 -12.80
C ARG A 189 6.72 -25.31 -11.32
N LYS A 190 6.12 -24.44 -10.53
CA LYS A 190 6.11 -24.52 -9.06
C LYS A 190 5.74 -25.91 -8.53
N VAL A 191 6.62 -26.48 -7.72
CA VAL A 191 6.40 -27.73 -6.98
C VAL A 191 6.45 -27.41 -5.49
N GLY A 192 5.30 -27.45 -4.83
CA GLY A 192 5.18 -27.09 -3.41
C GLY A 192 5.54 -25.61 -3.14
N ASN A 193 6.64 -25.39 -2.43
CA ASN A 193 7.15 -24.05 -2.07
C ASN A 193 8.36 -23.63 -2.91
N ARG A 194 8.71 -24.38 -3.96
CA ARG A 194 9.87 -24.11 -4.82
C ARG A 194 9.44 -23.74 -6.23
N SER A 195 10.20 -22.82 -6.82
CA SER A 195 10.04 -22.29 -8.18
C SER A 195 11.36 -22.23 -8.95
N SER A 196 12.47 -22.47 -8.26
CA SER A 196 13.78 -22.63 -8.88
C SER A 196 14.72 -23.42 -7.97
N GLU A 197 15.87 -23.81 -8.50
CA GLU A 197 16.99 -24.44 -7.79
C GLU A 197 18.34 -24.00 -8.38
N PHE A 198 19.37 -23.91 -7.54
CA PHE A 198 20.71 -23.48 -7.96
C PHE A 198 21.68 -24.66 -7.94
N HIS A 199 22.41 -24.81 -9.04
CA HIS A 199 23.34 -25.89 -9.34
C HIS A 199 24.75 -25.30 -9.55
N PRO A 200 25.60 -25.26 -8.49
CA PRO A 200 26.92 -24.63 -8.56
C PRO A 200 27.91 -25.34 -9.50
N GLU A 201 27.70 -26.62 -9.76
CA GLU A 201 28.55 -27.45 -10.63
C GLU A 201 28.26 -27.29 -12.12
N VAL A 202 27.07 -26.83 -12.50
CA VAL A 202 26.64 -26.70 -13.89
C VAL A 202 27.03 -25.34 -14.44
N ARG A 203 27.95 -25.31 -15.40
CA ARG A 203 28.45 -24.06 -16.01
C ARG A 203 28.24 -23.96 -17.53
N ARG A 204 27.90 -25.08 -18.16
CA ARG A 204 27.70 -25.17 -19.61
C ARG A 204 26.23 -25.18 -19.99
N VAL A 205 25.94 -24.59 -21.14
CA VAL A 205 24.60 -24.50 -21.73
C VAL A 205 24.08 -25.85 -22.21
N ARG A 206 22.76 -25.99 -22.32
CA ARG A 206 22.16 -27.23 -22.83
C ARG A 206 22.41 -27.37 -24.33
N ARG A 207 22.56 -28.60 -24.80
CA ARG A 207 22.87 -28.89 -26.23
C ARG A 207 21.92 -29.89 -26.87
N GLU A 208 20.97 -30.42 -26.11
CA GLU A 208 20.05 -31.49 -26.53
C GLU A 208 18.89 -30.98 -27.40
N GLY A 209 18.63 -29.67 -27.39
CA GLY A 209 17.48 -29.06 -28.05
C GLY A 209 17.78 -27.68 -28.63
N SER A 210 16.71 -27.00 -29.03
CA SER A 210 16.76 -25.61 -29.51
C SER A 210 16.36 -24.66 -28.37
N TYR A 211 17.06 -23.54 -28.28
CA TYR A 211 16.90 -22.58 -27.18
C TYR A 211 16.95 -21.14 -27.68
N ILE A 212 16.30 -20.25 -26.92
CA ILE A 212 16.48 -18.81 -26.99
C ILE A 212 17.45 -18.43 -25.88
N TYR A 213 18.50 -17.71 -26.22
CA TYR A 213 19.38 -17.07 -25.25
C TYR A 213 19.05 -15.59 -25.20
N GLU A 214 18.81 -15.05 -24.02
CA GLU A 214 18.49 -13.64 -23.84
C GLU A 214 19.30 -13.02 -22.71
N GLU A 215 19.47 -11.70 -22.79
CA GLU A 215 20.11 -10.91 -21.76
C GLU A 215 19.35 -10.99 -20.43
N PHE A 216 20.10 -11.16 -19.34
CA PHE A 216 19.51 -11.17 -18.01
C PHE A 216 19.16 -9.76 -17.56
N MET A 217 17.87 -9.49 -17.37
CA MET A 217 17.39 -8.17 -16.95
C MET A 217 17.34 -8.06 -15.41
N PRO A 218 18.09 -7.14 -14.77
CA PRO A 218 17.98 -6.94 -13.33
C PRO A 218 16.67 -6.21 -12.97
N THR A 219 15.74 -6.91 -12.31
CA THR A 219 14.40 -6.39 -11.96
C THR A 219 14.21 -6.01 -10.49
N GLY A 220 15.26 -6.07 -9.68
CA GLY A 220 15.16 -5.85 -8.23
C GLY A 220 14.42 -6.98 -7.48
N GLY A 221 14.25 -8.15 -8.11
CA GLY A 221 13.74 -9.36 -7.46
C GLY A 221 12.23 -9.58 -7.56
N THR A 222 11.53 -8.85 -8.44
CA THR A 222 10.10 -9.05 -8.70
C THR A 222 9.78 -9.10 -10.18
N ASP A 223 8.85 -9.97 -10.55
CA ASP A 223 8.33 -10.07 -11.92
C ASP A 223 6.92 -9.49 -11.96
N VAL A 224 6.63 -8.62 -12.95
CA VAL A 224 5.30 -8.04 -13.14
C VAL A 224 4.50 -8.94 -14.08
N LYS A 225 3.31 -9.36 -13.66
CA LYS A 225 2.36 -10.11 -14.48
C LYS A 225 1.21 -9.20 -14.86
N VAL A 226 0.93 -9.12 -16.15
CA VAL A 226 -0.11 -8.26 -16.71
C VAL A 226 -1.20 -9.13 -17.32
N TYR A 227 -2.46 -8.77 -17.08
CA TYR A 227 -3.64 -9.49 -17.54
C TYR A 227 -4.59 -8.49 -18.21
N THR A 228 -4.76 -8.64 -19.51
CA THR A 228 -5.66 -7.82 -20.33
C THR A 228 -7.06 -8.42 -20.37
N VAL A 229 -8.06 -7.56 -20.51
CA VAL A 229 -9.44 -7.95 -20.88
C VAL A 229 -9.92 -6.94 -21.91
N GLY A 230 -9.67 -7.22 -23.18
CA GLY A 230 -9.74 -6.24 -24.26
C GLY A 230 -8.57 -5.25 -24.25
N PRO A 231 -8.45 -4.44 -25.31
CA PRO A 231 -7.31 -3.55 -25.52
C PRO A 231 -7.32 -2.31 -24.63
N GLU A 232 -8.40 -2.09 -23.89
CA GLU A 232 -8.60 -0.89 -23.05
C GLU A 232 -8.70 -1.27 -21.57
N TYR A 233 -8.21 -2.44 -21.15
CA TYR A 233 -8.12 -2.81 -19.74
C TYR A 233 -6.90 -3.70 -19.49
N ALA A 234 -6.10 -3.36 -18.48
CA ALA A 234 -5.15 -4.30 -17.90
C ALA A 234 -5.09 -4.21 -16.38
N HIS A 235 -4.97 -5.38 -15.77
CA HIS A 235 -4.60 -5.56 -14.38
C HIS A 235 -3.12 -5.98 -14.29
N ALA A 236 -2.37 -5.46 -13.32
CA ALA A 236 -0.99 -5.86 -13.10
C ALA A 236 -0.72 -6.16 -11.63
N GLU A 237 0.01 -7.25 -11.41
CA GLU A 237 0.47 -7.69 -10.09
C GLU A 237 1.92 -8.17 -10.19
N ALA A 238 2.75 -7.77 -9.23
CA ALA A 238 4.11 -8.26 -9.08
C ALA A 238 4.16 -9.47 -8.16
N ARG A 239 5.09 -10.38 -8.42
CA ARG A 239 5.41 -11.53 -7.57
C ARG A 239 6.91 -11.57 -7.33
N LYS A 240 7.34 -12.28 -6.29
CA LYS A 240 8.77 -12.55 -6.09
C LYS A 240 9.31 -13.28 -7.31
N SER A 241 10.38 -12.77 -7.88
CA SER A 241 11.04 -13.41 -9.01
C SER A 241 11.60 -14.78 -8.58
N PRO A 242 11.39 -15.85 -9.35
CA PRO A 242 12.01 -17.15 -9.10
C PRO A 242 13.54 -17.06 -9.02
N VAL A 243 14.14 -16.04 -9.67
CA VAL A 243 15.59 -15.84 -9.74
C VAL A 243 16.23 -15.56 -8.37
N VAL A 244 15.48 -15.09 -7.37
CA VAL A 244 16.02 -14.70 -6.06
C VAL A 244 16.56 -15.92 -5.29
N ASP A 245 15.71 -16.66 -4.58
CA ASP A 245 16.09 -17.85 -3.80
C ASP A 245 15.30 -19.11 -4.19
N GLY A 246 14.40 -18.98 -5.16
CA GLY A 246 13.50 -20.06 -5.59
C GLY A 246 12.36 -20.38 -4.62
N VAL A 247 12.29 -19.75 -3.44
CA VAL A 247 11.26 -19.99 -2.42
C VAL A 247 10.04 -19.10 -2.69
N VAL A 248 8.89 -19.74 -2.87
CA VAL A 248 7.61 -19.05 -3.08
C VAL A 248 7.17 -18.42 -1.76
N MET A 249 7.06 -17.08 -1.75
CA MET A 249 6.50 -16.36 -0.60
C MET A 249 5.01 -16.62 -0.50
N ARG A 250 4.56 -17.08 0.66
CA ARG A 250 3.15 -17.31 0.97
C ARG A 250 2.67 -16.44 2.13
N ASN A 251 1.42 -16.00 2.06
CA ASN A 251 0.75 -15.31 3.14
C ASN A 251 0.30 -16.32 4.22
N PRO A 252 -0.22 -15.87 5.38
CA PRO A 252 -0.70 -16.76 6.43
C PRO A 252 -1.78 -17.76 5.99
N ASP A 253 -2.54 -17.45 4.94
CA ASP A 253 -3.56 -18.33 4.35
C ASP A 253 -2.98 -19.36 3.36
N GLY A 254 -1.65 -19.41 3.21
CA GLY A 254 -0.96 -20.31 2.29
C GLY A 254 -1.02 -19.90 0.81
N LYS A 255 -1.59 -18.74 0.48
CA LYS A 255 -1.63 -18.19 -0.89
C LYS A 255 -0.32 -17.48 -1.22
N GLU A 256 0.11 -17.57 -2.48
CA GLU A 256 1.30 -16.84 -2.95
C GLU A 256 1.11 -15.33 -2.78
N VAL A 257 2.12 -14.66 -2.22
CA VAL A 257 2.10 -13.21 -2.01
C VAL A 257 2.19 -12.51 -3.36
N ARG A 258 1.28 -11.56 -3.57
CA ARG A 258 1.18 -10.72 -4.76
C ARG A 258 1.19 -9.27 -4.33
N TYR A 259 1.83 -8.43 -5.13
CA TYR A 259 1.94 -7.01 -4.88
C TYR A 259 1.21 -6.25 -5.98
N PRO A 260 0.37 -5.28 -5.66
CA PRO A 260 -0.32 -4.51 -6.67
C PRO A 260 0.66 -3.63 -7.43
N VAL A 261 0.50 -3.57 -8.76
CA VAL A 261 1.34 -2.78 -9.66
C VAL A 261 0.47 -1.81 -10.44
N LEU A 262 0.81 -0.53 -10.37
CA LEU A 262 0.30 0.45 -11.32
C LEU A 262 1.20 0.43 -12.55
N LEU A 263 0.59 0.21 -13.72
CA LEU A 263 1.27 0.34 -15.00
C LEU A 263 1.44 1.82 -15.32
N THR A 264 2.63 2.19 -15.77
CA THR A 264 2.93 3.49 -16.35
C THR A 264 2.15 3.68 -17.67
N PRO A 265 1.97 4.92 -18.16
CA PRO A 265 1.33 5.14 -19.46
C PRO A 265 1.98 4.35 -20.61
N ALA A 266 3.31 4.22 -20.61
CA ALA A 266 4.04 3.44 -21.61
C ALA A 266 3.70 1.94 -21.51
N GLU A 267 3.65 1.38 -20.29
CA GLU A 267 3.27 -0.03 -20.10
C GLU A 267 1.79 -0.30 -20.36
N LYS A 268 0.90 0.69 -20.13
CA LYS A 268 -0.52 0.60 -20.52
C LYS A 268 -0.65 0.52 -22.03
N GLN A 269 0.07 1.36 -22.77
CA GLN A 269 0.12 1.28 -24.23
C GLN A 269 0.73 -0.06 -24.67
N MET A 270 1.79 -0.53 -24.02
CA MET A 270 2.38 -1.85 -24.31
C MET A 270 1.38 -2.98 -24.12
N ALA A 271 0.60 -2.98 -23.03
CA ALA A 271 -0.45 -3.97 -22.79
C ALA A 271 -1.55 -3.94 -23.86
N ARG A 272 -1.92 -2.75 -24.34
CA ARG A 272 -2.83 -2.56 -25.47
C ARG A 272 -2.25 -3.15 -26.76
N GLU A 273 -0.98 -2.86 -27.08
CA GLU A 273 -0.29 -3.39 -28.25
C GLU A 273 -0.19 -4.92 -28.19
N VAL A 274 0.16 -5.52 -27.05
CA VAL A 274 0.19 -6.99 -26.88
C VAL A 274 -1.18 -7.61 -27.15
N CYS A 275 -2.25 -7.05 -26.59
CA CYS A 275 -3.61 -7.52 -26.82
C CYS A 275 -3.99 -7.50 -28.33
N ILE A 276 -3.66 -6.40 -29.02
CA ILE A 276 -3.95 -6.22 -30.44
C ILE A 276 -3.07 -7.13 -31.31
N ALA A 277 -1.77 -7.18 -31.05
CA ALA A 277 -0.79 -7.94 -31.82
C ALA A 277 -1.13 -9.42 -31.83
N PHE A 278 -1.41 -10.02 -30.67
CA PHE A 278 -1.75 -11.43 -30.55
C PHE A 278 -3.24 -11.72 -30.80
N ARG A 279 -4.07 -10.67 -30.95
CA ARG A 279 -5.53 -10.77 -31.08
C ARG A 279 -6.16 -11.64 -29.98
N GLN A 280 -5.61 -11.52 -28.78
CA GLN A 280 -6.09 -12.19 -27.58
C GLN A 280 -6.66 -11.10 -26.67
N ALA A 281 -7.99 -10.98 -26.60
CA ALA A 281 -8.60 -9.97 -25.72
C ALA A 281 -8.36 -10.31 -24.26
N VAL A 282 -8.50 -11.57 -23.88
CA VAL A 282 -8.06 -12.06 -22.57
C VAL A 282 -6.66 -12.63 -22.74
N CYS A 283 -5.65 -11.86 -22.31
CA CYS A 283 -4.25 -12.24 -22.46
C CYS A 283 -3.42 -11.95 -21.21
N GLY A 284 -2.67 -12.95 -20.73
CA GLY A 284 -1.65 -12.81 -19.70
C GLY A 284 -0.24 -12.74 -20.30
N PHE A 285 0.59 -11.83 -19.81
CA PHE A 285 1.99 -11.71 -20.23
C PHE A 285 2.88 -11.22 -19.08
N ASP A 286 4.18 -11.48 -19.19
CA ASP A 286 5.17 -11.14 -18.17
C ASP A 286 6.01 -9.95 -18.62
N LEU A 287 6.22 -9.02 -17.68
CA LEU A 287 6.89 -7.74 -17.90
C LEU A 287 8.03 -7.56 -16.89
N LEU A 288 9.21 -7.22 -17.42
CA LEU A 288 10.42 -6.95 -16.66
C LEU A 288 10.68 -5.44 -16.65
N ARG A 289 10.70 -4.83 -15.46
CA ARG A 289 11.12 -3.44 -15.27
C ARG A 289 12.61 -3.41 -14.98
N SER A 290 13.40 -2.81 -15.86
CA SER A 290 14.85 -2.72 -15.70
C SER A 290 15.37 -1.39 -16.23
N GLU A 291 16.24 -0.73 -15.46
CA GLU A 291 16.90 0.53 -15.83
C GLU A 291 15.94 1.63 -16.34
N GLY A 292 14.75 1.74 -15.74
CA GLY A 292 13.74 2.73 -16.13
C GLY A 292 12.96 2.39 -17.40
N SER A 293 13.23 1.23 -18.02
CA SER A 293 12.51 0.69 -19.18
C SER A 293 11.70 -0.55 -18.80
N SER A 294 10.84 -1.00 -19.70
CA SER A 294 10.00 -2.19 -19.51
C SER A 294 10.05 -3.08 -20.74
N TYR A 295 10.16 -4.40 -20.53
CA TYR A 295 10.33 -5.39 -21.58
C TYR A 295 9.36 -6.54 -21.38
N VAL A 296 8.75 -7.03 -22.46
CA VAL A 296 7.93 -8.26 -22.43
C VAL A 296 8.86 -9.46 -22.58
N CYS A 297 8.78 -10.41 -21.67
CA CYS A 297 9.63 -11.61 -21.70
C CYS A 297 8.85 -12.93 -21.85
N ASP A 298 7.52 -12.88 -21.76
CA ASP A 298 6.67 -14.04 -22.03
C ASP A 298 5.23 -13.60 -22.36
N VAL A 299 4.54 -14.32 -23.26
CA VAL A 299 3.13 -14.10 -23.60
C VAL A 299 2.39 -15.43 -23.55
N ASN A 300 1.47 -15.57 -22.60
CA ASN A 300 0.81 -16.84 -22.28
C ASN A 300 -0.54 -17.03 -23.00
N GLY A 301 -1.11 -15.97 -23.59
CA GLY A 301 -2.49 -16.01 -24.08
C GLY A 301 -3.50 -16.08 -22.94
N TRP A 302 -4.48 -16.98 -23.05
CA TRP A 302 -5.63 -17.04 -22.14
C TRP A 302 -5.21 -17.18 -20.67
N SER A 303 -5.46 -16.15 -19.86
CA SER A 303 -5.11 -16.16 -18.44
C SER A 303 -5.97 -15.19 -17.64
N PHE A 304 -6.38 -15.63 -16.44
CA PHE A 304 -7.11 -14.80 -15.48
C PHE A 304 -6.32 -14.60 -14.18
N VAL A 305 -6.49 -13.41 -13.59
CA VAL A 305 -6.03 -13.10 -12.24
C VAL A 305 -6.73 -14.04 -11.25
N LYS A 306 -5.98 -14.58 -10.29
CA LYS A 306 -6.54 -15.48 -9.27
C LYS A 306 -6.67 -14.74 -7.94
N ASN A 307 -7.78 -14.96 -7.23
CA ASN A 307 -8.10 -14.35 -5.94
C ASN A 307 -8.24 -12.82 -5.99
N SER A 308 -8.87 -12.27 -7.03
CA SER A 308 -9.20 -10.84 -7.06
C SER A 308 -10.66 -10.66 -7.46
N TYR A 309 -11.53 -10.44 -6.47
CA TYR A 309 -12.96 -10.24 -6.71
C TYR A 309 -13.22 -9.00 -7.57
N LYS A 310 -12.40 -7.97 -7.41
CA LYS A 310 -12.46 -6.77 -8.23
C LYS A 310 -12.12 -7.03 -9.68
N TYR A 311 -11.08 -7.82 -9.94
CA TYR A 311 -10.76 -8.24 -11.31
C TYR A 311 -11.93 -9.03 -11.91
N TYR A 312 -12.60 -9.91 -11.15
CA TYR A 312 -13.75 -10.65 -11.66
C TYR A 312 -14.93 -9.73 -12.01
N ASP A 313 -15.22 -8.73 -11.17
CA ASP A 313 -16.24 -7.71 -11.46
C ASP A 313 -15.90 -6.94 -12.75
N ASP A 314 -14.66 -6.47 -12.88
CA ASP A 314 -14.20 -5.68 -14.02
C ASP A 314 -14.17 -6.50 -15.30
N ALA A 315 -13.57 -7.69 -15.27
CA ALA A 315 -13.47 -8.58 -16.41
C ALA A 315 -14.87 -8.93 -16.94
N ALA A 316 -15.82 -9.23 -16.06
CA ALA A 316 -17.21 -9.48 -16.46
C ALA A 316 -17.86 -8.24 -17.10
N CYS A 317 -17.63 -7.04 -16.58
CA CYS A 317 -18.14 -5.81 -17.17
C CYS A 317 -17.57 -5.53 -18.57
N VAL A 318 -16.25 -5.71 -18.73
CA VAL A 318 -15.58 -5.47 -20.01
C VAL A 318 -15.99 -6.51 -21.04
N LEU A 319 -16.03 -7.80 -20.67
CA LEU A 319 -16.53 -8.86 -21.54
C LEU A 319 -17.98 -8.63 -21.95
N ARG A 320 -18.86 -8.28 -21.00
CA ARG A 320 -20.26 -7.90 -21.29
C ARG A 320 -20.32 -6.79 -22.33
N LYS A 321 -19.53 -5.73 -22.15
CA LYS A 321 -19.48 -4.62 -23.11
C LYS A 321 -19.01 -5.09 -24.49
N MET A 322 -17.95 -5.88 -24.57
CA MET A 322 -17.45 -6.43 -25.84
C MET A 322 -18.52 -7.25 -26.56
N PHE A 323 -19.23 -8.13 -25.85
CA PHE A 323 -20.30 -8.93 -26.44
C PHE A 323 -21.46 -8.08 -26.94
N LEU A 324 -21.90 -7.11 -26.13
CA LEU A 324 -22.97 -6.20 -26.53
C LEU A 324 -22.53 -5.34 -27.73
N ASP A 325 -21.33 -4.78 -27.73
CA ASP A 325 -20.82 -4.00 -28.87
C ASP A 325 -20.78 -4.84 -30.16
N ALA A 326 -20.37 -6.11 -30.07
CA ALA A 326 -20.24 -7.00 -31.22
C ALA A 326 -21.59 -7.48 -31.79
N LYS A 327 -22.58 -7.72 -30.93
CA LYS A 327 -23.81 -8.45 -31.33
C LYS A 327 -25.11 -7.71 -31.04
N ALA A 328 -25.11 -6.76 -30.12
CA ALA A 328 -26.27 -5.93 -29.77
C ALA A 328 -25.85 -4.48 -29.47
N PRO A 329 -25.24 -3.74 -30.42
CA PRO A 329 -24.68 -2.41 -30.17
C PRO A 329 -25.74 -1.38 -29.71
N HIS A 330 -27.00 -1.62 -30.09
CA HIS A 330 -28.16 -0.84 -29.63
C HIS A 330 -28.44 -1.01 -28.13
N LEU A 331 -27.99 -2.08 -27.48
CA LEU A 331 -28.11 -2.29 -26.04
C LEU A 331 -26.89 -1.77 -25.28
N SER A 332 -25.71 -1.77 -25.90
CA SER A 332 -24.45 -1.34 -25.27
C SER A 332 -24.48 0.10 -24.73
N SER A 333 -25.24 0.99 -25.37
CA SER A 333 -25.39 2.40 -24.96
C SER A 333 -26.57 2.65 -24.01
N THR A 334 -27.42 1.64 -23.78
CA THR A 334 -28.74 1.82 -23.15
C THR A 334 -28.84 1.10 -21.80
N VAL A 335 -28.06 0.03 -21.58
CA VAL A 335 -28.11 -0.73 -20.33
C VAL A 335 -27.08 -0.19 -19.33
N PRO A 336 -27.50 0.35 -18.17
CA PRO A 336 -26.57 0.89 -17.19
C PRO A 336 -25.68 -0.21 -16.61
N PRO A 337 -24.41 0.07 -16.30
CA PRO A 337 -23.46 -0.90 -15.73
C PRO A 337 -23.64 -0.99 -14.21
N ILE A 338 -24.86 -1.31 -13.78
CA ILE A 338 -25.15 -1.63 -12.39
C ILE A 338 -24.72 -3.09 -12.17
N LEU A 339 -23.95 -3.35 -11.10
CA LEU A 339 -23.54 -4.70 -10.71
C LEU A 339 -24.68 -5.38 -9.93
N PRO A 340 -25.40 -6.36 -10.52
CA PRO A 340 -26.58 -6.98 -9.91
C PRO A 340 -26.32 -7.68 -8.57
N TRP A 341 -25.08 -8.08 -8.29
CA TRP A 341 -24.70 -8.78 -7.05
C TRP A 341 -24.23 -7.85 -5.92
N LYS A 342 -24.19 -6.52 -6.13
CA LYS A 342 -23.81 -5.54 -5.08
C LYS A 342 -25.01 -4.83 -4.41
N ILE A 343 -26.22 -5.38 -4.54
CA ILE A 343 -27.48 -4.78 -4.05
C ILE A 343 -27.54 -4.60 -2.51
N ASN A 344 -26.59 -5.12 -1.73
CA ASN A 344 -26.58 -5.04 -0.27
C ASN A 344 -25.83 -3.84 0.34
N GLU A 345 -25.21 -2.95 -0.45
CA GLU A 345 -24.87 -1.62 0.07
C GLU A 345 -26.14 -0.76 -0.01
N PRO A 346 -26.52 -0.03 1.06
CA PRO A 346 -27.74 0.78 1.03
C PRO A 346 -27.61 1.78 -0.11
N VAL A 347 -28.32 1.50 -1.21
CA VAL A 347 -28.59 2.47 -2.25
C VAL A 347 -29.46 3.49 -1.57
N LEU A 348 -28.83 4.56 -1.06
CA LEU A 348 -29.52 5.81 -0.80
C LEU A 348 -30.34 6.09 -2.05
N SER A 349 -31.65 6.25 -1.85
CA SER A 349 -32.59 6.56 -2.91
C SER A 349 -32.04 7.74 -3.70
N ASN A 350 -31.49 7.45 -4.88
CA ASN A 350 -31.14 8.44 -5.89
C ASN A 350 -32.45 8.95 -6.53
N GLU A 351 -33.31 9.56 -5.73
CA GLU A 351 -34.25 10.54 -6.26
C GLU A 351 -33.45 11.83 -6.47
N GLY A 352 -32.98 12.05 -7.71
CA GLY A 352 -32.59 13.41 -8.13
C GLY A 352 -31.25 13.64 -8.82
N LEU A 353 -30.47 12.63 -9.23
CA LEU A 353 -29.32 12.83 -10.13
C LEU A 353 -29.42 11.99 -11.40
N THR A 354 -30.61 12.01 -12.01
CA THR A 354 -30.70 11.98 -13.47
C THR A 354 -29.94 13.17 -14.04
N ARG A 355 -29.58 13.13 -15.34
CA ARG A 355 -28.94 14.20 -16.13
C ARG A 355 -29.65 15.59 -16.14
N GLN A 356 -30.39 15.96 -15.10
CA GLN A 356 -31.23 17.15 -14.97
C GLN A 356 -31.01 17.90 -13.64
N GLY A 357 -29.80 17.84 -13.09
CA GLY A 357 -29.42 18.53 -11.85
C GLY A 357 -28.71 19.88 -12.02
N SER A 358 -28.81 20.54 -13.18
CA SER A 358 -28.29 21.91 -13.33
C SER A 358 -29.32 22.77 -14.05
N GLY A 359 -30.17 23.42 -13.26
CA GLY A 359 -31.20 24.37 -13.71
C GLY A 359 -30.62 25.73 -14.10
N ILE A 360 -29.60 25.76 -14.95
CA ILE A 360 -29.20 26.97 -15.66
C ILE A 360 -29.40 26.69 -17.14
N ILE A 361 -30.42 27.31 -17.71
CA ILE A 361 -30.69 27.34 -19.15
C ILE A 361 -29.55 28.15 -19.79
N GLY A 362 -28.43 27.48 -20.03
CA GLY A 362 -27.36 27.89 -20.91
C GLY A 362 -27.25 26.85 -22.00
N THR A 363 -27.28 27.29 -23.25
CA THR A 363 -27.03 26.48 -24.44
C THR A 363 -25.61 25.87 -24.38
N PHE A 364 -25.41 24.76 -23.67
CA PHE A 364 -24.11 24.07 -23.62
C PHE A 364 -23.99 23.05 -24.75
N GLY A 365 -23.71 23.58 -25.94
CA GLY A 365 -23.05 22.84 -27.00
C GLY A 365 -21.53 22.99 -26.84
N GLN A 366 -20.91 22.20 -25.96
CA GLN A 366 -19.48 21.82 -25.94
C GLN A 366 -19.26 20.87 -24.75
N SER A 367 -18.70 19.69 -25.03
CA SER A 367 -18.39 18.63 -24.07
C SER A 367 -17.33 19.07 -23.07
N GLU A 368 -17.68 19.33 -21.81
CA GLU A 368 -16.69 19.49 -20.75
C GLU A 368 -15.99 18.15 -20.48
N GLU A 369 -14.66 18.14 -20.56
CA GLU A 369 -13.80 16.97 -20.34
C GLU A 369 -13.03 17.16 -19.04
N LEU A 370 -13.19 16.24 -18.08
CA LEU A 370 -12.40 16.25 -16.85
C LEU A 370 -10.92 16.06 -17.17
N ARG A 371 -10.08 17.04 -16.80
CA ARG A 371 -8.64 17.02 -17.07
C ARG A 371 -7.81 16.38 -15.95
N CYS A 372 -8.13 16.69 -14.69
CA CYS A 372 -7.43 16.13 -13.53
C CYS A 372 -8.28 16.22 -12.27
N VAL A 373 -7.94 15.39 -11.28
CA VAL A 373 -8.40 15.55 -9.89
C VAL A 373 -7.20 15.57 -8.97
N ILE A 374 -7.15 16.59 -8.13
CA ILE A 374 -6.14 16.77 -7.11
C ILE A 374 -6.85 16.61 -5.75
N ALA A 375 -6.37 15.66 -4.95
CA ALA A 375 -6.87 15.41 -3.61
C ALA A 375 -5.76 15.66 -2.59
N VAL A 376 -6.04 16.50 -1.60
CA VAL A 376 -5.15 16.73 -0.46
C VAL A 376 -5.76 16.08 0.77
N ILE A 377 -5.06 15.11 1.34
CA ILE A 377 -5.58 14.25 2.40
C ILE A 377 -4.64 14.32 3.61
N ARG A 378 -5.22 14.61 4.79
CA ARG A 378 -4.51 14.55 6.06
C ARG A 378 -4.36 13.10 6.52
N HIS A 379 -3.31 12.79 7.26
CA HIS A 379 -3.12 11.46 7.85
C HIS A 379 -4.33 11.05 8.72
N GLY A 380 -4.57 9.73 8.83
CA GLY A 380 -5.59 9.20 9.73
C GLY A 380 -5.22 9.30 11.21
N ASP A 381 -6.10 8.80 12.08
CA ASP A 381 -5.90 8.77 13.53
C ASP A 381 -4.55 8.16 13.96
N ARG A 382 -3.93 8.74 14.98
CA ARG A 382 -2.55 8.43 15.39
C ARG A 382 -2.36 8.57 16.90
N THR A 383 -1.36 7.87 17.44
CA THR A 383 -0.99 7.99 18.85
C THR A 383 -0.46 9.41 19.16
N PRO A 384 -0.64 9.94 20.39
CA PRO A 384 -0.10 11.23 20.78
C PRO A 384 1.40 11.31 20.54
N LYS A 385 1.88 12.40 19.92
CA LYS A 385 3.31 12.61 19.68
C LYS A 385 3.94 13.21 20.92
N GLN A 386 4.97 12.55 21.45
CA GLN A 386 5.64 12.95 22.68
C GLN A 386 7.09 13.35 22.42
N LYS A 387 7.61 14.18 23.32
CA LYS A 387 9.02 14.60 23.33
C LYS A 387 9.55 14.66 24.75
N VAL A 388 10.74 14.12 24.96
CA VAL A 388 11.53 14.23 26.19
C VAL A 388 12.77 15.04 25.87
N LYS A 389 13.09 15.99 26.76
CA LYS A 389 14.30 16.81 26.69
C LYS A 389 15.12 16.58 27.94
N LEU A 390 16.38 16.20 27.76
CA LEU A 390 17.32 15.90 28.83
C LEU A 390 18.64 16.59 28.53
N LYS A 391 19.21 17.32 29.50
CA LYS A 391 20.60 17.77 29.40
C LYS A 391 21.49 16.59 29.75
N VAL A 392 22.58 16.41 29.04
CA VAL A 392 23.44 15.24 29.08
C VAL A 392 24.87 15.72 29.22
N THR A 393 25.57 15.22 30.24
CA THR A 393 26.98 15.51 30.52
C THR A 393 27.84 14.25 30.50
N GLU A 394 27.19 13.08 30.39
CA GLU A 394 27.81 11.77 30.48
C GLU A 394 28.61 11.43 29.23
N GLU A 395 29.90 11.13 29.41
CA GLU A 395 30.86 10.93 28.33
C GLU A 395 30.41 9.84 27.32
N LYS A 396 29.73 8.78 27.78
CA LYS A 396 29.21 7.72 26.90
C LYS A 396 28.20 8.24 25.87
N LEU A 397 27.29 9.11 26.29
CA LEU A 397 26.27 9.69 25.41
C LEU A 397 26.87 10.77 24.49
N LEU A 398 27.85 11.53 24.99
CA LEU A 398 28.60 12.51 24.20
C LEU A 398 29.50 11.83 23.14
N ASN A 399 30.10 10.69 23.46
CA ASN A 399 30.87 9.89 22.51
C ASN A 399 29.97 9.26 21.42
N LEU A 400 28.74 8.87 21.75
CA LEU A 400 27.76 8.43 20.74
C LEU A 400 27.39 9.57 19.77
N MET A 401 27.29 10.80 20.26
CA MET A 401 27.08 11.97 19.41
C MET A 401 28.20 12.10 18.36
N LEU A 402 29.45 12.03 18.81
CA LEU A 402 30.65 12.12 17.96
C LEU A 402 30.76 10.94 16.98
N LYS A 403 30.42 9.72 17.42
CA LYS A 403 30.43 8.51 16.60
C LYS A 403 29.57 8.68 15.34
N TYR A 404 28.37 9.23 15.47
CA TYR A 404 27.39 9.30 14.38
C TYR A 404 27.35 10.63 13.62
N ASN A 405 28.08 11.66 14.04
CA ASN A 405 28.24 12.91 13.27
C ASN A 405 29.60 13.07 12.58
N GLY A 406 30.43 12.03 12.61
CA GLY A 406 31.77 12.03 12.00
C GLY A 406 32.80 12.82 12.80
N GLY A 407 32.72 12.78 14.14
CA GLY A 407 33.69 13.40 15.04
C GLY A 407 33.60 14.93 15.12
N LYS A 408 32.49 15.53 14.70
CA LYS A 408 32.29 16.98 14.68
C LYS A 408 31.70 17.42 16.01
N PRO A 409 32.47 18.04 16.92
CA PRO A 409 31.95 18.42 18.24
C PRO A 409 30.74 19.33 18.08
N ARG A 410 30.82 20.35 17.21
CA ARG A 410 29.78 21.39 17.11
C ARG A 410 28.50 21.02 16.35
N ALA A 411 28.42 19.84 15.76
CA ALA A 411 27.30 19.44 14.90
C ALA A 411 26.25 18.63 15.67
N GLU A 412 24.96 18.88 15.38
CA GLU A 412 23.89 18.04 15.91
C GLU A 412 23.93 16.62 15.33
N THR A 413 23.62 15.63 16.15
CA THR A 413 23.50 14.23 15.71
C THR A 413 22.04 13.81 15.76
N LYS A 414 21.54 13.20 14.67
CA LYS A 414 20.17 12.66 14.59
C LYS A 414 20.25 11.15 14.50
N LEU A 415 19.79 10.46 15.54
CA LEU A 415 19.69 9.01 15.59
C LEU A 415 18.28 8.58 15.16
N LYS A 416 18.19 7.73 14.14
CA LYS A 416 16.96 7.19 13.56
C LYS A 416 17.04 5.69 13.28
N SER A 417 18.21 5.14 12.96
CA SER A 417 18.31 3.72 12.58
C SER A 417 18.21 2.80 13.80
N ALA A 418 17.80 1.55 13.58
CA ALA A 418 17.68 0.56 14.65
C ALA A 418 19.01 0.35 15.41
N VAL A 419 20.14 0.35 14.69
CA VAL A 419 21.48 0.21 15.27
C VAL A 419 21.83 1.43 16.11
N GLU A 420 21.60 2.64 15.61
CA GLU A 420 21.84 3.89 16.34
C GLU A 420 21.04 3.98 17.64
N LEU A 421 19.76 3.58 17.59
CA LEU A 421 18.88 3.62 18.75
C LEU A 421 19.21 2.51 19.76
N GLN A 422 19.71 1.35 19.30
CA GLN A 422 20.20 0.27 20.16
C GLN A 422 21.43 0.71 20.95
N ASP A 423 22.40 1.32 20.28
CA ASP A 423 23.61 1.84 20.92
C ASP A 423 23.27 2.89 22.00
N LEU A 424 22.30 3.76 21.73
CA LEU A 424 21.80 4.72 22.72
C LEU A 424 21.13 4.05 23.91
N LEU A 425 20.32 3.01 23.66
CA LEU A 425 19.66 2.24 24.72
C LEU A 425 20.68 1.58 25.64
N ASP A 426 21.71 0.95 25.07
CA ASP A 426 22.74 0.28 25.84
C ASP A 426 23.59 1.26 26.66
N ALA A 427 23.90 2.43 26.12
CA ALA A 427 24.52 3.52 26.89
C ALA A 427 23.61 3.99 28.03
N THR A 428 22.31 4.17 27.78
CA THR A 428 21.33 4.62 28.78
C THR A 428 21.18 3.58 29.91
N ARG A 429 21.17 2.28 29.59
CA ARG A 429 21.10 1.18 30.58
C ARG A 429 22.26 1.20 31.58
N MET A 430 23.44 1.61 31.14
CA MET A 430 24.62 1.71 32.00
C MET A 430 24.60 2.92 32.94
N LEU A 431 23.77 3.93 32.64
CA LEU A 431 23.68 5.18 33.40
C LEU A 431 22.55 5.17 34.44
N ILE A 432 21.62 4.22 34.37
CA ILE A 432 20.53 4.08 35.35
C ILE A 432 21.05 3.34 36.59
N PRO A 433 20.99 3.93 37.80
CA PRO A 433 21.43 3.27 39.03
C PRO A 433 20.63 1.99 39.29
N ARG A 434 21.31 0.91 39.71
CA ARG A 434 20.64 -0.30 40.22
C ARG A 434 20.04 0.04 41.59
N THR A 435 18.72 0.05 41.70
CA THR A 435 18.02 0.28 42.96
C THR A 435 18.39 -0.79 43.98
N GLY A 436 19.28 -0.46 44.92
CA GLY A 436 19.42 -1.17 46.19
C GLY A 436 18.52 -0.50 47.24
N PRO A 437 17.90 -1.25 48.17
CA PRO A 437 17.10 -0.66 49.23
C PRO A 437 18.04 -0.05 50.28
N GLY A 438 18.24 1.26 50.20
CA GLY A 438 18.92 2.05 51.22
C GLY A 438 20.05 2.89 50.67
N GLU A 439 19.77 4.16 50.39
CA GLU A 439 20.57 5.30 50.84
C GLU A 439 19.82 6.61 50.54
N THR A 440 19.95 7.53 51.48
CA THR A 440 19.21 8.78 51.71
C THR A 440 19.86 10.00 51.05
N ASP A 441 19.07 11.06 50.82
CA ASP A 441 19.44 12.43 50.39
C ASP A 441 20.04 12.59 48.97
N SER A 442 19.28 12.26 47.92
CA SER A 442 19.55 12.82 46.57
C SER A 442 18.78 14.14 46.39
N ASP A 443 19.45 15.18 45.89
CA ASP A 443 18.80 16.45 45.53
C ASP A 443 17.65 16.24 44.54
N ALA A 444 16.61 17.08 44.59
CA ALA A 444 15.43 16.95 43.74
C ALA A 444 15.76 16.98 42.22
N GLU A 445 16.88 17.62 41.85
CA GLU A 445 17.37 17.68 40.47
C GLU A 445 17.95 16.34 39.98
N ASP A 446 18.65 15.60 40.85
CA ASP A 446 19.23 14.28 40.53
C ASP A 446 18.13 13.23 40.37
N LEU A 447 17.07 13.33 41.18
CA LEU A 447 15.90 12.47 41.08
C LEU A 447 15.15 12.69 39.75
N GLU A 448 15.00 13.96 39.32
CA GLU A 448 14.37 14.30 38.04
C GLU A 448 15.20 13.84 36.83
N HIS A 449 16.53 13.93 36.92
CA HIS A 449 17.44 13.45 35.89
C HIS A 449 17.36 11.92 35.73
N ALA A 450 17.34 11.20 36.85
CA ALA A 450 17.17 9.74 36.87
C ALA A 450 15.80 9.31 36.31
N ASP A 451 14.71 10.00 36.66
CA ASP A 451 13.36 9.75 36.10
C ASP A 451 13.33 9.91 34.57
N LYS A 452 13.99 10.95 34.03
CA LYS A 452 14.08 11.17 32.57
C LYS A 452 14.89 10.09 31.88
N LEU A 453 15.98 9.61 32.48
CA LEU A 453 16.77 8.49 31.94
C LEU A 453 15.95 7.18 31.94
N ARG A 454 15.19 6.91 33.01
CA ARG A 454 14.24 5.78 33.06
C ARG A 454 13.18 5.88 31.96
N GLN A 455 12.64 7.08 31.73
CA GLN A 455 11.69 7.32 30.64
C GLN A 455 12.33 7.09 29.26
N VAL A 456 13.56 7.55 29.02
CA VAL A 456 14.30 7.30 27.77
C VAL A 456 14.49 5.80 27.56
N LYS A 457 14.90 5.05 28.59
CA LYS A 457 15.00 3.59 28.54
C LYS A 457 13.65 2.95 28.20
N ALA A 458 12.59 3.29 28.92
CA ALA A 458 11.26 2.73 28.71
C ALA A 458 10.76 2.97 27.27
N VAL A 459 10.94 4.19 26.73
CA VAL A 459 10.58 4.52 25.34
C VAL A 459 11.42 3.72 24.34
N LEU A 460 12.72 3.53 24.59
CA LEU A 460 13.57 2.78 23.67
C LEU A 460 13.31 1.27 23.72
N GLU A 461 12.94 0.72 24.89
CA GLU A 461 12.60 -0.70 25.11
C GLU A 461 11.17 -1.05 24.71
N GLU A 462 10.26 -0.07 24.67
CA GLU A 462 8.87 -0.25 24.28
C GLU A 462 8.76 -0.96 22.92
N GLY A 463 7.94 -2.01 22.86
CA GLY A 463 7.73 -2.83 21.66
C GLY A 463 8.83 -3.87 21.38
N GLY A 464 9.84 -4.02 22.25
CA GLY A 464 10.85 -5.09 22.22
C GLY A 464 11.89 -5.01 21.08
N HIS A 465 11.55 -4.31 19.99
CA HIS A 465 12.38 -4.12 18.80
C HIS A 465 12.17 -2.72 18.20
N PHE A 466 13.16 -2.18 17.48
CA PHE A 466 13.04 -0.90 16.73
C PHE A 466 12.25 -1.05 15.41
N SER A 467 11.12 -1.76 15.44
CA SER A 467 10.25 -1.94 14.28
C SER A 467 9.27 -0.78 14.12
N GLY A 468 9.16 -0.23 12.91
CA GLY A 468 8.27 0.90 12.62
C GLY A 468 8.83 2.21 13.17
N ILE A 469 9.96 2.66 12.63
CA ILE A 469 10.77 3.77 13.15
C ILE A 469 9.96 5.08 13.28
N TYR A 470 9.41 5.32 14.47
CA TYR A 470 8.80 6.60 14.90
C TYR A 470 9.53 7.22 16.08
N ARG A 471 10.74 6.73 16.38
CA ARG A 471 11.62 7.28 17.41
C ARG A 471 12.74 8.05 16.74
N LYS A 472 12.94 9.29 17.16
CA LYS A 472 14.03 10.14 16.69
C LYS A 472 14.71 10.78 17.88
N VAL A 473 16.01 10.55 18.02
CA VAL A 473 16.81 11.21 19.05
C VAL A 473 17.66 12.26 18.37
N GLN A 474 17.65 13.47 18.91
CA GLN A 474 18.53 14.54 18.48
C GLN A 474 19.45 14.91 19.63
N LEU A 475 20.74 14.75 19.44
CA LEU A 475 21.76 15.25 20.37
C LEU A 475 22.20 16.61 19.85
N LYS A 476 21.74 17.66 20.54
CA LYS A 476 22.05 19.06 20.24
C LYS A 476 23.05 19.56 21.25
N PRO A 477 24.31 19.63 20.89
CA PRO A 477 25.30 20.01 21.86
C PRO A 477 25.21 21.48 22.30
N LEU A 478 25.60 21.73 23.56
CA LEU A 478 25.41 22.99 24.28
C LEU A 478 26.74 23.64 24.70
N LYS A 479 27.72 22.85 25.14
CA LYS A 479 29.05 23.33 25.60
C LYS A 479 30.18 22.42 25.16
N TRP A 480 31.38 22.99 25.04
CA TRP A 480 32.59 22.34 24.54
C TRP A 480 33.80 22.80 25.33
N GLU A 481 34.76 21.90 25.47
CA GLU A 481 36.07 22.20 26.04
C GLU A 481 37.18 21.70 25.10
N LYS A 482 38.33 22.36 25.18
CA LYS A 482 39.53 21.92 24.47
C LYS A 482 40.29 20.96 25.37
N VAL A 483 40.51 19.76 24.88
CA VAL A 483 41.24 18.70 25.59
C VAL A 483 42.52 18.42 24.80
N THR A 484 43.64 18.23 25.51
CA THR A 484 44.89 17.80 24.89
C THR A 484 44.70 16.39 24.33
N LYS A 485 45.04 16.17 23.06
CA LYS A 485 44.89 14.84 22.44
C LYS A 485 45.78 13.81 23.13
N SER A 486 45.35 12.54 23.12
CA SER A 486 46.04 11.41 23.75
C SER A 486 47.43 11.10 23.18
N ASP A 487 47.73 11.58 21.98
CA ASP A 487 49.01 11.47 21.26
C ASP A 487 49.96 12.66 21.52
N GLY A 488 49.56 13.65 22.33
CA GLY A 488 50.40 14.78 22.74
C GLY A 488 50.61 15.86 21.67
N GLU A 489 50.13 15.66 20.44
CA GLU A 489 50.22 16.64 19.34
C GLU A 489 48.85 17.28 19.03
N GLY A 490 48.52 18.33 19.79
CA GLY A 490 47.43 19.27 19.50
C GLY A 490 46.26 19.23 20.49
N GLU A 491 45.37 20.21 20.34
CA GLU A 491 44.12 20.33 21.09
C GLU A 491 42.96 19.76 20.24
N GLU A 492 42.08 18.98 20.86
CA GLU A 492 40.79 18.58 20.27
C GLU A 492 39.62 19.18 21.05
N GLU A 493 38.62 19.71 20.34
CA GLU A 493 37.38 20.17 20.97
C GLU A 493 36.49 18.96 21.25
N ARG A 494 36.09 18.78 22.51
CA ARG A 494 35.10 17.78 22.92
C ARG A 494 33.85 18.45 23.50
N PRO A 495 32.66 17.94 23.18
CA PRO A 495 31.44 18.36 23.88
C PRO A 495 31.50 17.93 25.35
N VAL A 496 31.08 18.82 26.24
CA VAL A 496 30.95 18.55 27.69
C VAL A 496 29.49 18.61 28.16
N GLU A 497 28.61 19.20 27.35
CA GLU A 497 27.17 19.26 27.62
C GLU A 497 26.41 19.20 26.30
N ALA A 498 25.36 18.38 26.25
CA ALA A 498 24.42 18.31 25.13
C ALA A 498 22.97 18.22 25.58
N LEU A 499 22.05 18.72 24.76
CA LEU A 499 20.62 18.53 24.91
C LEU A 499 20.17 17.34 24.08
N MET A 500 19.80 16.24 24.74
CA MET A 500 19.11 15.13 24.11
C MET A 500 17.62 15.43 23.98
N VAL A 501 17.10 15.31 22.75
CA VAL A 501 15.69 15.44 22.43
C VAL A 501 15.21 14.13 21.82
N LEU A 502 14.56 13.29 22.63
CA LEU A 502 13.90 12.06 22.18
C LEU A 502 12.45 12.38 21.80
N LYS A 503 12.08 12.16 20.54
CA LYS A 503 10.71 12.25 20.03
C LYS A 503 10.18 10.85 19.74
N TYR A 504 8.97 10.55 20.20
CA TYR A 504 8.31 9.25 20.04
C TYR A 504 6.78 9.43 19.91
N GLY A 505 6.05 8.34 19.67
CA GLY A 505 4.62 8.41 19.36
C GLY A 505 4.34 8.98 17.97
N GLY A 506 3.12 9.47 17.75
CA GLY A 506 2.71 9.94 16.42
C GLY A 506 2.54 8.80 15.41
N VAL A 507 2.30 7.58 15.89
CA VAL A 507 2.19 6.35 15.10
C VAL A 507 0.77 6.21 14.59
N LEU A 508 0.59 5.86 13.31
CA LEU A 508 -0.74 5.62 12.74
C LEU A 508 -1.43 4.44 13.47
N THR A 509 -2.62 4.68 14.04
CA THR A 509 -3.34 3.64 14.79
C THR A 509 -3.99 2.61 13.86
N HIS A 510 -4.55 1.53 14.41
CA HIS A 510 -5.40 0.62 13.65
C HIS A 510 -6.67 1.33 13.13
N ALA A 511 -7.25 2.22 13.94
CA ALA A 511 -8.37 3.06 13.51
C ALA A 511 -7.96 3.99 12.37
N GLY A 512 -6.80 4.65 12.46
CA GLY A 512 -6.30 5.53 11.40
C GLY A 512 -6.04 4.81 10.07
N ARG A 513 -5.55 3.57 10.12
CA ARG A 513 -5.42 2.72 8.94
C ARG A 513 -6.79 2.41 8.31
N LYS A 514 -7.77 2.04 9.13
CA LYS A 514 -9.14 1.73 8.67
C LYS A 514 -9.83 2.97 8.10
N GLN A 515 -9.73 4.12 8.76
CA GLN A 515 -10.24 5.41 8.29
C GLN A 515 -9.69 5.77 6.91
N ALA A 516 -8.37 5.67 6.73
CA ALA A 516 -7.74 5.96 5.44
C ALA A 516 -8.21 4.99 4.34
N GLU A 517 -8.31 3.69 4.64
CA GLU A 517 -8.82 2.68 3.70
C GLU A 517 -10.29 2.91 3.33
N GLU A 518 -11.14 3.23 4.31
CA GLU A 518 -12.55 3.56 4.09
C GLU A 518 -12.72 4.85 3.29
N LEU A 519 -11.92 5.88 3.58
CA LEU A 519 -11.91 7.12 2.80
C LEU A 519 -11.50 6.85 1.34
N GLY A 520 -10.51 6.00 1.10
CA GLY A 520 -10.14 5.58 -0.26
C GLY A 520 -11.28 4.86 -0.98
N ARG A 521 -11.95 3.93 -0.29
CA ARG A 521 -13.11 3.20 -0.82
C ARG A 521 -14.28 4.15 -1.12
N TYR A 522 -14.54 5.09 -0.23
CA TYR A 522 -15.54 6.13 -0.43
C TYR A 522 -15.20 7.00 -1.63
N PHE A 523 -13.95 7.47 -1.73
CA PHE A 523 -13.48 8.32 -2.82
C PHE A 523 -13.66 7.60 -4.17
N ARG A 524 -13.32 6.31 -4.23
CA ARG A 524 -13.55 5.46 -5.40
C ARG A 524 -15.02 5.44 -5.81
N ASN A 525 -15.92 5.21 -4.86
CA ASN A 525 -17.33 4.96 -5.13
C ASN A 525 -18.16 6.24 -5.38
N ASN A 526 -17.81 7.36 -4.74
CA ASN A 526 -18.71 8.52 -4.63
C ASN A 526 -18.20 9.80 -5.33
N MET A 527 -16.89 10.00 -5.47
CA MET A 527 -16.38 11.23 -6.12
C MET A 527 -16.63 11.25 -7.63
N TYR A 528 -16.94 10.09 -8.22
CA TYR A 528 -17.18 9.91 -9.65
C TYR A 528 -18.49 9.14 -9.88
N PRO A 529 -19.66 9.79 -9.69
CA PRO A 529 -20.94 9.17 -10.00
C PRO A 529 -21.08 9.03 -11.52
N GLY A 530 -20.78 7.84 -12.04
CA GLY A 530 -20.93 7.49 -13.44
C GLY A 530 -20.48 6.05 -13.73
N GLU A 531 -21.34 5.30 -14.42
CA GLU A 531 -21.10 3.98 -15.04
C GLU A 531 -20.11 3.02 -14.31
N GLY A 532 -20.59 2.23 -13.34
CA GLY A 532 -19.88 1.05 -12.82
C GLY A 532 -18.99 1.33 -11.60
N THR A 533 -17.86 0.61 -11.46
CA THR A 533 -17.00 0.54 -10.25
C THR A 533 -16.24 1.84 -9.88
N GLY A 534 -16.72 3.01 -10.28
CA GLY A 534 -16.16 4.31 -9.92
C GLY A 534 -14.76 4.60 -10.48
N LEU A 535 -13.92 5.32 -9.73
CA LEU A 535 -12.58 5.80 -10.14
C LEU A 535 -11.64 4.69 -10.64
N LEU A 536 -11.75 3.48 -10.09
CA LEU A 536 -10.86 2.37 -10.46
C LEU A 536 -11.03 1.95 -11.93
N ARG A 537 -12.22 2.16 -12.51
CA ARG A 537 -12.42 1.96 -13.95
C ARG A 537 -11.52 2.90 -14.75
N LEU A 538 -11.41 4.17 -14.35
CA LEU A 538 -10.60 5.16 -15.08
C LEU A 538 -9.11 4.80 -15.10
N HIS A 539 -8.58 4.30 -13.98
CA HIS A 539 -7.18 3.87 -13.90
C HIS A 539 -6.94 2.61 -14.73
N SER A 540 -7.77 1.58 -14.54
CA SER A 540 -7.61 0.29 -15.21
C SER A 540 -7.98 0.33 -16.69
N THR A 541 -8.82 1.28 -17.13
CA THR A 541 -9.15 1.47 -18.55
C THR A 541 -8.28 2.48 -19.29
N TYR A 542 -7.06 2.72 -18.80
CA TYR A 542 -6.08 3.62 -19.41
C TYR A 542 -6.51 5.08 -19.59
N ARG A 543 -7.62 5.50 -18.97
CA ARG A 543 -8.15 6.85 -19.15
C ARG A 543 -7.42 7.88 -18.28
N HIS A 544 -6.85 7.46 -17.16
CA HIS A 544 -6.23 8.36 -16.19
C HIS A 544 -4.93 7.79 -15.61
N ASP A 545 -3.97 8.69 -15.40
CA ASP A 545 -2.77 8.48 -14.61
C ASP A 545 -3.10 8.68 -13.12
N LEU A 546 -2.55 7.84 -12.23
CA LEU A 546 -2.74 7.96 -10.79
C LEU A 546 -1.38 8.06 -10.12
N LYS A 547 -1.16 9.17 -9.43
CA LYS A 547 0.05 9.43 -8.66
C LYS A 547 -0.32 9.75 -7.22
N ILE A 548 0.37 9.12 -6.28
CA ILE A 548 0.16 9.34 -4.85
C ILE A 548 1.48 9.80 -4.25
N TYR A 549 1.45 10.98 -3.66
CA TYR A 549 2.60 11.60 -3.01
C TYR A 549 2.39 11.64 -1.50
N SER A 550 3.49 11.52 -0.76
CA SER A 550 3.50 11.68 0.69
C SER A 550 4.76 12.38 1.17
N SER A 551 4.66 13.05 2.33
CA SER A 551 5.83 13.60 3.02
C SER A 551 6.72 12.49 3.58
N ASP A 552 7.90 12.86 4.11
CA ASP A 552 8.85 11.91 4.70
C ASP A 552 8.36 11.29 6.03
N GLU A 553 7.21 11.72 6.52
CA GLU A 553 6.67 11.31 7.81
C GLU A 553 5.92 9.97 7.74
N GLY A 554 6.38 8.98 8.53
CA GLY A 554 5.91 7.60 8.42
C GLY A 554 4.38 7.42 8.57
N ARG A 555 3.70 8.22 9.40
CA ARG A 555 2.23 8.11 9.55
C ARG A 555 1.48 8.58 8.30
N VAL A 556 2.03 9.57 7.61
CA VAL A 556 1.46 10.11 6.36
C VAL A 556 1.66 9.09 5.25
N GLN A 557 2.87 8.54 5.15
CA GLN A 557 3.19 7.41 4.25
C GLN A 557 2.22 6.23 4.43
N MET A 558 2.07 5.74 5.67
CA MET A 558 1.17 4.62 5.94
C MET A 558 -0.30 4.95 5.69
N SER A 559 -0.72 6.20 5.94
CA SER A 559 -2.08 6.66 5.61
C SER A 559 -2.30 6.69 4.10
N ALA A 560 -1.34 7.20 3.33
CA ALA A 560 -1.38 7.23 1.88
C ALA A 560 -1.46 5.81 1.30
N ALA A 561 -0.69 4.86 1.85
CA ALA A 561 -0.75 3.46 1.45
C ALA A 561 -2.12 2.81 1.79
N ALA A 562 -2.69 3.10 2.97
CA ALA A 562 -4.01 2.62 3.35
C ALA A 562 -5.12 3.23 2.48
N PHE A 563 -5.04 4.52 2.19
CA PHE A 563 -5.92 5.19 1.25
C PHE A 563 -5.83 4.58 -0.15
N ALA A 564 -4.62 4.39 -0.67
CA ALA A 564 -4.38 3.73 -1.97
C ALA A 564 -5.00 2.33 -2.00
N LYS A 565 -4.86 1.56 -0.91
CA LYS A 565 -5.46 0.25 -0.76
C LYS A 565 -6.98 0.29 -0.93
N GLY A 566 -7.66 1.20 -0.23
CA GLY A 566 -9.11 1.36 -0.35
C GLY A 566 -9.55 1.89 -1.72
N LEU A 567 -8.83 2.88 -2.24
CA LEU A 567 -9.08 3.52 -3.53
C LEU A 567 -8.99 2.52 -4.69
N LEU A 568 -8.03 1.60 -4.62
CA LEU A 568 -7.71 0.64 -5.67
C LEU A 568 -8.22 -0.78 -5.37
N ASP A 569 -8.98 -0.98 -4.30
CA ASP A 569 -9.49 -2.29 -3.86
C ASP A 569 -8.39 -3.37 -3.70
N LEU A 570 -7.23 -2.96 -3.19
CA LEU A 570 -6.06 -3.83 -3.13
C LEU A 570 -6.17 -4.77 -1.92
N GLU A 571 -5.85 -6.03 -2.13
CA GLU A 571 -5.70 -7.02 -1.06
C GLU A 571 -4.26 -7.02 -0.52
N GLY A 572 -4.09 -7.40 0.76
CA GLY A 572 -2.77 -7.58 1.38
C GLY A 572 -2.34 -6.49 2.40
N GLN A 573 -1.06 -6.54 2.78
CA GLN A 573 -0.43 -5.63 3.75
C GLN A 573 -0.14 -4.25 3.14
N LEU A 574 0.02 -3.22 3.98
CA LEU A 574 0.28 -1.85 3.52
C LEU A 574 1.71 -1.60 3.05
N THR A 575 2.70 -2.31 3.60
CA THR A 575 4.12 -2.07 3.28
C THR A 575 4.45 -2.21 1.80
N PRO A 576 3.99 -3.25 1.09
CA PRO A 576 4.25 -3.34 -0.34
C PRO A 576 3.56 -2.23 -1.13
N ILE A 577 2.33 -1.85 -0.74
CA ILE A 577 1.58 -0.75 -1.36
C ILE A 577 2.32 0.58 -1.18
N LEU A 578 2.85 0.82 0.03
CA LEU A 578 3.66 1.99 0.34
C LEU A 578 4.89 2.08 -0.59
N VAL A 579 5.60 0.96 -0.74
CA VAL A 579 6.83 0.93 -1.56
C VAL A 579 6.52 1.06 -3.04
N SER A 580 5.43 0.46 -3.53
CA SER A 580 5.14 0.42 -4.97
C SER A 580 4.34 1.63 -5.47
N LEU A 581 3.42 2.18 -4.67
CA LEU A 581 2.43 3.15 -5.15
C LEU A 581 2.58 4.55 -4.58
N VAL A 582 3.34 4.74 -3.50
CA VAL A 582 3.45 6.02 -2.81
C VAL A 582 4.86 6.60 -3.01
N SER A 583 4.94 7.68 -3.77
CA SER A 583 6.18 8.43 -3.97
C SER A 583 6.44 9.37 -2.79
N LYS A 584 7.68 9.39 -2.31
CA LYS A 584 8.13 10.30 -1.26
C LYS A 584 8.69 11.55 -1.92
N ASP A 585 8.02 12.68 -1.72
CA ASP A 585 8.50 13.96 -2.20
C ASP A 585 8.35 15.00 -1.09
N SER A 586 9.43 15.20 -0.34
CA SER A 586 9.47 16.22 0.72
C SER A 586 9.43 17.63 0.13
N SER A 587 9.93 17.84 -1.10
CA SER A 587 10.00 19.17 -1.71
C SER A 587 8.64 19.69 -2.14
N MET A 588 7.73 18.80 -2.56
CA MET A 588 6.39 19.17 -3.02
C MET A 588 5.43 19.49 -1.87
N LEU A 589 5.65 18.96 -0.66
CA LEU A 589 4.68 19.03 0.45
C LEU A 589 5.18 19.78 1.69
N ASP A 590 6.50 20.03 1.84
CA ASP A 590 7.08 20.77 2.96
C ASP A 590 7.53 22.19 2.56
N GLY A 591 6.89 22.81 1.57
CA GLY A 591 7.11 24.20 1.15
C GLY A 591 6.67 25.26 2.18
N LEU A 592 7.00 25.06 3.46
CA LEU A 592 6.68 25.94 4.59
C LEU A 592 7.47 27.24 4.55
N ASP A 593 8.60 27.27 3.84
CA ASP A 593 9.49 28.43 3.77
C ASP A 593 8.80 29.64 3.13
N THR A 594 7.83 29.41 2.23
CA THR A 594 7.07 30.47 1.54
C THR A 594 5.86 30.98 2.31
N ALA A 595 5.48 30.36 3.44
CA ALA A 595 4.30 30.74 4.25
C ALA A 595 4.62 30.94 5.75
N SER A 596 5.89 30.89 6.13
CA SER A 596 6.32 30.95 7.54
C SER A 596 5.94 32.29 8.21
N SER A 597 5.97 33.39 7.46
CA SER A 597 5.60 34.72 7.97
C SER A 597 4.11 34.79 8.29
N GLU A 598 3.26 34.33 7.37
CA GLU A 598 1.81 34.27 7.51
C GLU A 598 1.39 33.33 8.65
N MET A 599 2.10 32.20 8.82
CA MET A 599 1.88 31.29 9.93
C MET A 599 2.23 31.90 11.29
N GLU A 600 3.34 32.61 11.40
CA GLU A 600 3.72 33.29 12.66
C GLU A 600 2.76 34.45 12.98
N GLU A 601 2.33 35.22 11.97
CA GLU A 601 1.33 36.27 12.12
C GLU A 601 -0.01 35.70 12.60
N ALA A 602 -0.50 34.62 11.97
CA ALA A 602 -1.74 33.95 12.38
C ALA A 602 -1.66 33.40 13.82
N LYS A 603 -0.53 32.81 14.21
CA LYS A 603 -0.31 32.35 15.60
C LYS A 603 -0.31 33.51 16.59
N ALA A 604 0.32 34.63 16.24
CA ALA A 604 0.35 35.82 17.08
C ALA A 604 -1.06 36.39 17.28
N GLN A 605 -1.83 36.52 16.21
CA GLN A 605 -3.24 36.95 16.25
C GLN A 605 -4.10 36.01 17.10
N LEU A 606 -3.97 34.68 16.91
CA LEU A 606 -4.70 33.71 17.73
C LEU A 606 -4.35 33.82 19.22
N ASN A 607 -3.07 33.95 19.53
CA ASN A 607 -2.60 34.09 20.91
C ASN A 607 -3.17 35.36 21.55
N GLU A 608 -3.18 36.48 20.83
CA GLU A 608 -3.78 37.73 21.30
C GLU A 608 -5.29 37.59 21.53
N ILE A 609 -6.03 36.98 20.60
CA ILE A 609 -7.47 36.72 20.76
C ILE A 609 -7.76 35.88 22.01
N ILE A 610 -6.99 34.81 22.21
CA ILE A 610 -7.19 33.88 23.35
C ILE A 610 -6.80 34.53 24.68
N THR A 611 -5.79 35.41 24.70
CA THR A 611 -5.24 35.98 25.94
C THR A 611 -5.81 37.34 26.33
N ALA A 612 -6.33 38.13 25.39
CA ALA A 612 -6.78 39.51 25.64
C ALA A 612 -8.25 39.62 26.12
N GLY A 613 -9.05 38.55 26.03
CA GLY A 613 -10.44 38.57 26.52
C GLY A 613 -11.33 39.62 25.86
N THR A 614 -11.01 40.04 24.63
CA THR A 614 -11.71 41.12 23.93
C THR A 614 -13.02 40.62 23.33
N LYS A 615 -14.13 41.30 23.66
CA LYS A 615 -15.44 41.10 23.05
C LYS A 615 -15.36 41.51 21.57
N LEU A 616 -15.49 40.57 20.64
CA LEU A 616 -15.60 40.87 19.22
C LEU A 616 -16.99 40.51 18.70
N VAL A 617 -17.51 41.44 17.88
CA VAL A 617 -18.89 41.55 17.42
C VAL A 617 -19.21 40.43 16.44
N HIS A 618 -20.38 39.86 16.68
CA HIS A 618 -21.03 38.77 15.97
C HIS A 618 -21.30 39.15 14.51
N ASP A 619 -20.68 38.46 13.55
CA ASP A 619 -21.27 38.25 12.23
C ASP A 619 -20.59 37.06 11.52
N TYR A 620 -21.43 36.16 11.01
CA TYR A 620 -21.13 34.89 10.32
C TYR A 620 -20.57 33.73 11.15
N VAL A 621 -21.44 32.79 11.56
CA VAL A 621 -21.28 31.34 11.31
C VAL A 621 -22.66 30.67 11.44
N SER A 622 -23.12 29.97 10.39
CA SER A 622 -24.16 28.94 10.51
C SER A 622 -23.53 27.67 11.06
N SER A 623 -24.10 27.15 12.15
CA SER A 623 -23.75 25.83 12.69
C SER A 623 -24.06 24.75 11.66
N GLU A 624 -23.02 24.03 11.24
CA GLU A 624 -23.00 22.61 10.81
C GLU A 624 -21.92 22.43 9.72
N SER A 625 -20.71 22.10 10.14
CA SER A 625 -19.69 21.51 9.27
C SER A 625 -19.20 20.22 9.94
N PRO A 626 -19.96 19.12 9.82
CA PRO A 626 -19.85 17.92 10.68
C PRO A 626 -18.61 17.05 10.42
N TRP A 627 -17.86 17.32 9.35
CA TRP A 627 -16.81 16.44 8.84
C TRP A 627 -15.40 16.74 9.39
N MET A 628 -15.26 17.80 10.21
CA MET A 628 -14.06 18.06 11.01
C MET A 628 -14.13 17.43 12.41
N ILE A 629 -15.13 16.58 12.70
CA ILE A 629 -15.20 15.84 13.95
C ILE A 629 -14.31 14.60 13.84
N ASP A 630 -13.06 14.83 14.20
CA ASP A 630 -11.96 13.91 14.24
C ASP A 630 -12.31 12.67 15.10
N GLY A 631 -12.35 11.47 14.51
CA GLY A 631 -12.56 10.19 15.23
C GLY A 631 -13.97 9.60 15.17
N VAL A 632 -14.94 10.31 14.61
CA VAL A 632 -16.22 9.72 14.18
C VAL A 632 -16.00 9.24 12.74
N GLY A 633 -16.46 8.05 12.38
CA GLY A 633 -16.45 7.62 10.97
C GLY A 633 -17.16 8.64 10.07
N LEU A 634 -17.14 8.43 8.75
CA LEU A 634 -17.90 9.28 7.83
C LEU A 634 -19.35 9.45 8.34
N PRO A 635 -19.87 10.68 8.49
CA PRO A 635 -21.25 10.90 8.93
C PRO A 635 -22.23 10.10 8.06
N PRO A 636 -23.38 9.64 8.60
CA PRO A 636 -24.39 8.91 7.83
C PRO A 636 -24.89 9.67 6.58
N HIS A 637 -24.73 11.00 6.56
CA HIS A 637 -25.15 11.92 5.49
C HIS A 637 -23.97 12.57 4.73
N ALA A 638 -22.75 12.03 4.82
CA ALA A 638 -21.57 12.61 4.16
C ALA A 638 -21.71 12.71 2.61
N ASN A 639 -22.56 11.86 2.03
CA ASN A 639 -22.96 11.86 0.64
C ASN A 639 -23.62 13.19 0.18
N GLU A 640 -24.27 13.91 1.08
CA GLU A 640 -25.00 15.16 0.78
C GLU A 640 -24.08 16.39 0.80
N SER A 641 -23.05 16.40 1.65
CA SER A 641 -22.17 17.57 1.87
C SER A 641 -20.93 17.64 0.96
N LEU A 642 -20.51 16.50 0.39
CA LEU A 642 -19.28 16.41 -0.43
C LEU A 642 -19.40 16.94 -1.89
N PRO A 643 -20.57 16.87 -2.56
CA PRO A 643 -20.76 17.51 -3.87
C PRO A 643 -20.66 19.05 -3.83
N GLU A 644 -20.96 19.69 -2.70
CA GLU A 644 -20.76 21.15 -2.54
C GLU A 644 -19.26 21.50 -2.36
N LEU A 645 -18.45 20.55 -1.90
CA LEU A 645 -17.00 20.66 -1.72
C LEU A 645 -16.23 20.57 -3.05
N SER A 646 -16.66 19.72 -3.98
CA SER A 646 -16.06 19.65 -5.32
C SER A 646 -16.26 20.95 -6.11
N ILE A 647 -17.31 21.71 -5.81
CA ILE A 647 -17.60 23.02 -6.42
C ILE A 647 -16.78 24.15 -5.77
N SER A 648 -16.54 24.11 -4.45
CA SER A 648 -15.87 25.20 -3.72
C SER A 648 -14.35 25.26 -3.92
N ILE A 649 -13.70 24.17 -4.36
CA ILE A 649 -12.26 24.11 -4.65
C ILE A 649 -11.91 24.76 -6.01
N LEU A 650 -12.90 25.05 -6.87
CA LEU A 650 -12.71 25.66 -8.19
C LEU A 650 -12.69 27.20 -8.18
N GLN A 651 -12.72 27.84 -7.00
CA GLN A 651 -12.64 29.30 -6.89
C GLN A 651 -11.35 29.74 -6.18
N PRO A 652 -10.39 30.37 -6.89
CA PRO A 652 -9.11 30.83 -6.32
C PRO A 652 -9.27 31.78 -5.12
N GLU A 653 -10.41 32.47 -5.03
CA GLU A 653 -10.71 33.49 -4.02
C GLU A 653 -11.12 32.90 -2.66
N ARG A 654 -11.31 31.58 -2.54
CA ARG A 654 -11.74 30.91 -1.29
C ARG A 654 -10.67 30.08 -0.57
N LEU A 655 -9.44 30.02 -1.10
CA LEU A 655 -8.30 29.37 -0.42
C LEU A 655 -7.90 30.04 0.92
N SER A 656 -8.43 31.23 1.20
CA SER A 656 -8.26 31.94 2.49
C SER A 656 -9.13 31.40 3.64
N VAL A 657 -10.04 30.44 3.40
CA VAL A 657 -11.15 30.16 4.34
C VAL A 657 -10.88 29.00 5.31
N CYS A 658 -9.77 28.26 5.20
CA CYS A 658 -9.42 27.22 6.19
C CYS A 658 -8.91 27.78 7.54
N PHE A 659 -8.82 29.11 7.70
CA PHE A 659 -8.36 29.77 8.94
C PHE A 659 -9.49 30.37 9.79
N LEU A 660 -10.76 30.32 9.37
CA LEU A 660 -11.89 30.93 10.08
C LEU A 660 -12.86 29.86 10.60
N ASN A 661 -12.58 29.28 11.77
CA ASN A 661 -13.60 28.57 12.55
C ASN A 661 -13.39 28.65 14.07
N CYS A 662 -12.60 29.62 14.54
CA CYS A 662 -12.45 29.92 15.97
C CYS A 662 -13.28 31.17 16.29
N HIS A 663 -14.60 31.06 16.43
CA HIS A 663 -15.49 32.22 16.62
C HIS A 663 -16.66 32.03 17.60
N TYR A 664 -16.61 31.07 18.52
CA TYR A 664 -17.63 30.98 19.57
C TYR A 664 -17.04 30.80 20.97
N ALA A 665 -17.54 31.64 21.90
CA ALA A 665 -17.48 31.53 23.37
C ALA A 665 -16.33 32.24 24.12
N THR A 666 -16.35 33.57 24.19
CA THR A 666 -15.34 34.33 24.97
C THR A 666 -15.84 35.15 26.17
N GLU A 667 -17.12 35.24 26.50
CA GLU A 667 -17.55 36.21 27.54
C GLU A 667 -17.80 35.66 28.95
N HIS A 668 -17.86 34.33 29.16
CA HIS A 668 -17.99 33.72 30.50
C HIS A 668 -17.00 32.56 30.76
N PHE A 669 -16.07 32.34 29.84
CA PHE A 669 -15.40 31.04 29.66
C PHE A 669 -14.00 30.95 30.29
N THR A 670 -13.34 32.07 30.57
CA THR A 670 -11.89 32.12 30.84
C THR A 670 -11.52 31.70 32.27
N VAL A 671 -12.13 32.25 33.33
CA VAL A 671 -11.63 31.98 34.71
C VAL A 671 -12.03 30.59 35.24
N THR A 672 -13.24 30.12 34.91
CA THR A 672 -13.79 28.86 35.42
C THR A 672 -13.19 27.63 34.74
N ASN A 673 -12.92 27.68 33.43
CA ASN A 673 -12.30 26.57 32.69
C ASN A 673 -10.80 26.45 32.90
N HIS A 674 -10.07 27.54 33.16
CA HIS A 674 -8.66 27.46 33.55
C HIS A 674 -8.48 26.61 34.82
N ILE A 675 -9.33 26.83 35.82
CA ILE A 675 -9.34 26.04 37.06
C ILE A 675 -9.82 24.60 36.78
N LEU A 676 -10.89 24.42 35.98
CA LEU A 676 -11.42 23.09 35.64
C LEU A 676 -10.41 22.23 34.86
N ASN A 677 -9.65 22.83 33.94
CA ASN A 677 -8.63 22.16 33.12
C ASN A 677 -7.46 21.67 33.96
N ALA A 678 -6.96 22.50 34.89
CA ALA A 678 -5.90 22.09 35.80
C ALA A 678 -6.38 20.99 36.77
N ILE A 679 -7.61 21.11 37.29
CA ILE A 679 -8.20 20.11 38.19
C ILE A 679 -8.40 18.78 37.46
N ASN A 680 -8.97 18.79 36.26
CA ASN A 680 -9.24 17.56 35.51
C ASN A 680 -7.95 16.92 34.98
N THR A 681 -6.96 17.70 34.54
CA THR A 681 -5.64 17.15 34.18
C THR A 681 -4.96 16.51 35.39
N LYS A 682 -4.92 17.18 36.55
CA LYS A 682 -4.41 16.63 37.82
C LYS A 682 -5.12 15.33 38.23
N LYS A 683 -6.44 15.32 38.10
CA LYS A 683 -7.29 14.16 38.42
C LYS A 683 -7.00 12.97 37.51
N VAL A 684 -6.80 13.19 36.21
CA VAL A 684 -6.42 12.14 35.27
C VAL A 684 -5.00 11.66 35.60
N THR A 685 -4.03 12.56 35.81
CA THR A 685 -2.65 12.20 36.18
C THR A 685 -2.60 11.30 37.42
N GLU A 686 -3.33 11.64 38.48
CA GLU A 686 -3.31 10.85 39.73
C GLU A 686 -3.96 9.47 39.56
N GLN A 687 -5.02 9.34 38.74
CA GLN A 687 -5.60 8.03 38.40
C GLN A 687 -4.59 7.14 37.67
N VAL A 688 -3.89 7.69 36.68
CA VAL A 688 -2.86 6.93 35.92
C VAL A 688 -1.66 6.60 36.81
N ARG A 689 -1.32 7.47 37.76
CA ARG A 689 -0.26 7.21 38.75
C ARG A 689 -0.54 5.97 39.59
N LEU A 690 -1.79 5.79 40.03
CA LEU A 690 -2.19 4.61 40.81
C LEU A 690 -2.05 3.34 39.97
N LEU A 691 -2.52 3.37 38.72
CA LEU A 691 -2.38 2.25 37.78
C LEU A 691 -0.91 1.89 37.51
N ALA A 692 -0.02 2.88 37.42
CA ALA A 692 1.41 2.65 37.22
C ALA A 692 2.10 2.03 38.45
N LYS A 693 1.65 2.33 39.67
CA LYS A 693 2.18 1.71 40.90
C LYS A 693 1.74 0.25 41.03
N ASP A 694 0.49 -0.04 40.70
CA ASP A 694 -0.04 -1.40 40.74
C ASP A 694 0.72 -2.35 39.79
N GLU A 695 1.21 -1.83 38.64
CA GLU A 695 2.06 -2.56 37.68
C GLU A 695 3.47 -2.89 38.25
N GLU A 696 4.05 -1.99 39.07
CA GLU A 696 5.36 -2.23 39.73
C GLU A 696 5.25 -3.20 40.92
N GLU A 697 4.12 -3.20 41.65
CA GLU A 697 3.92 -4.04 42.85
C GLU A 697 3.41 -5.46 42.52
N ASN A 698 2.77 -5.67 41.37
CA ASN A 698 2.23 -6.96 40.92
C ASN A 698 2.66 -7.26 39.46
N PRO A 699 3.94 -7.56 39.21
CA PRO A 699 4.39 -7.92 37.86
C PRO A 699 3.69 -9.21 37.44
N THR A 700 2.80 -9.14 36.46
CA THR A 700 2.29 -10.33 35.75
C THR A 700 3.47 -11.18 35.27
N GLU A 701 3.43 -12.49 35.50
CA GLU A 701 4.49 -13.41 35.08
C GLU A 701 4.87 -13.20 33.60
N PRO A 702 6.17 -13.27 33.26
CA PRO A 702 6.63 -13.06 31.90
C PRO A 702 5.94 -14.05 30.97
N SER A 703 5.26 -13.52 29.95
CA SER A 703 4.59 -14.32 28.96
C SER A 703 5.64 -15.08 28.13
N ALA A 704 5.30 -16.26 27.59
CA ALA A 704 6.18 -17.03 26.69
C ALA A 704 6.63 -16.28 25.41
N TYR A 705 6.25 -15.01 25.24
CA TYR A 705 6.72 -14.08 24.23
C TYR A 705 7.99 -13.29 24.62
N ASP A 706 8.49 -13.40 25.86
CA ASP A 706 9.65 -12.63 26.35
C ASP A 706 11.03 -13.25 26.03
N VAL A 707 11.07 -14.38 25.32
CA VAL A 707 12.31 -14.91 24.74
C VAL A 707 12.58 -14.21 23.41
N VAL A 708 13.55 -13.29 23.40
CA VAL A 708 14.01 -12.56 22.20
C VAL A 708 14.54 -13.56 21.15
N PRO A 709 13.81 -13.84 20.05
CA PRO A 709 14.36 -14.57 18.92
C PRO A 709 15.19 -13.59 18.07
N PRO A 710 16.13 -14.09 17.25
CA PRO A 710 16.82 -13.22 16.29
C PRO A 710 15.82 -12.54 15.35
N TYR A 711 16.10 -11.27 15.10
CA TYR A 711 15.40 -10.32 14.25
C TYR A 711 14.77 -10.93 12.99
N ASP A 712 13.44 -10.85 12.90
CA ASP A 712 12.67 -11.17 11.69
C ASP A 712 11.91 -9.92 11.23
N GLN A 713 12.46 -9.25 10.20
CA GLN A 713 11.88 -8.04 9.57
C GLN A 713 10.43 -8.24 9.11
N ALA A 714 10.02 -9.48 8.81
CA ALA A 714 8.68 -9.77 8.31
C ALA A 714 7.64 -9.89 9.43
N LYS A 715 8.05 -10.18 10.67
CA LYS A 715 7.14 -10.50 11.78
C LYS A 715 6.59 -9.26 12.49
N ALA A 716 7.31 -8.14 12.44
CA ALA A 716 7.02 -6.94 13.22
C ALA A 716 5.99 -5.98 12.58
N LEU A 717 5.58 -6.21 11.34
CA LEU A 717 4.67 -5.33 10.58
C LEU A 717 3.22 -5.83 10.53
N GLY A 718 2.90 -6.94 11.22
CA GLY A 718 1.73 -7.76 10.89
C GLY A 718 0.74 -8.12 11.99
N LYS A 719 0.90 -7.72 13.26
CA LYS A 719 -0.10 -8.07 14.28
C LYS A 719 -1.23 -7.03 14.30
N SER A 720 -2.33 -7.32 13.61
CA SER A 720 -3.61 -6.58 13.69
C SER A 720 -4.30 -6.67 15.05
N ASN A 721 -3.85 -7.58 15.93
CA ASN A 721 -4.57 -7.97 17.14
C ASN A 721 -3.83 -7.60 18.44
N ILE A 722 -2.76 -6.80 18.38
CA ILE A 722 -1.98 -6.40 19.58
C ILE A 722 -2.87 -5.72 20.60
N ASP A 723 -3.67 -4.73 20.16
CA ASP A 723 -4.48 -3.95 21.09
C ASP A 723 -5.64 -4.77 21.69
N VAL A 724 -6.19 -5.76 20.97
CA VAL A 724 -7.25 -6.64 21.51
C VAL A 724 -6.76 -7.42 22.74
N GLY A 725 -5.56 -8.01 22.66
CA GLY A 725 -4.96 -8.73 23.78
C GLY A 725 -4.63 -7.82 24.95
N ARG A 726 -4.18 -6.58 24.67
CA ARG A 726 -3.86 -5.58 25.70
C ARG A 726 -5.11 -5.06 26.42
N ILE A 727 -6.17 -4.74 25.68
CA ILE A 727 -7.46 -4.33 26.23
C ILE A 727 -8.01 -5.43 27.13
N ALA A 728 -7.96 -6.69 26.69
CA ALA A 728 -8.39 -7.83 27.50
C ALA A 728 -7.56 -8.01 28.79
N ALA A 729 -6.28 -7.62 28.76
CA ALA A 729 -5.39 -7.62 29.92
C ALA A 729 -5.49 -6.33 30.76
N GLY A 730 -6.38 -5.38 30.42
CA GLY A 730 -6.51 -4.11 31.12
C GLY A 730 -5.36 -3.12 30.89
N LEU A 731 -4.52 -3.35 29.88
CA LEU A 731 -3.34 -2.53 29.57
C LEU A 731 -3.67 -1.39 28.58
N PRO A 732 -2.89 -0.29 28.55
CA PRO A 732 -3.08 0.78 27.57
C PRO A 732 -2.75 0.33 26.14
N CYS A 733 -3.46 0.89 25.16
CA CYS A 733 -3.31 0.61 23.72
C CYS A 733 -2.05 1.24 23.10
N GLY A 734 -1.64 0.75 21.92
CA GLY A 734 -0.55 1.34 21.13
C GLY A 734 0.87 1.00 21.63
N SER A 735 1.00 -0.09 22.37
CA SER A 735 2.23 -0.52 23.08
C SER A 735 2.64 0.37 24.26
N GLU A 736 1.88 1.42 24.59
CA GLU A 736 2.13 2.32 25.74
C GLU A 736 1.92 1.54 27.06
N GLY A 737 2.91 1.58 27.96
CA GLY A 737 2.77 1.07 29.34
C GLY A 737 2.23 2.13 30.31
N PHE A 738 1.76 1.76 31.51
CA PHE A 738 1.19 2.74 32.44
C PHE A 738 2.22 3.77 32.89
N LEU A 739 3.50 3.40 33.00
CA LEU A 739 4.59 4.34 33.28
C LEU A 739 4.70 5.45 32.20
N LEU A 740 4.58 5.08 30.92
CA LEU A 740 4.66 6.04 29.81
C LEU A 740 3.40 6.91 29.74
N MET A 741 2.24 6.31 29.98
CA MET A 741 0.97 7.03 30.08
C MET A 741 0.98 8.05 31.23
N TYR A 742 1.50 7.65 32.41
CA TYR A 742 1.66 8.53 33.55
C TYR A 742 2.64 9.68 33.23
N ALA A 743 3.78 9.37 32.62
CA ALA A 743 4.75 10.39 32.22
C ALA A 743 4.17 11.41 31.23
N ARG A 744 3.31 10.96 30.29
CA ARG A 744 2.58 11.82 29.36
C ARG A 744 1.63 12.78 30.09
N TRP A 745 0.75 12.27 30.97
CA TRP A 745 -0.19 13.09 31.71
C TRP A 745 0.47 14.02 32.73
N ARG A 746 1.49 13.53 33.47
CA ARG A 746 2.29 14.34 34.40
C ARG A 746 3.01 15.49 33.71
N LYS A 747 3.50 15.26 32.49
CA LYS A 747 4.13 16.31 31.70
C LYS A 747 3.11 17.38 31.30
N LEU A 748 1.95 16.99 30.77
CA LEU A 748 0.89 17.92 30.42
C LEU A 748 0.43 18.74 31.63
N GLU A 749 0.26 18.10 32.78
CA GLU A 749 -0.08 18.79 34.02
C GLU A 749 0.94 19.88 34.39
N LYS A 750 2.24 19.57 34.29
CA LYS A 750 3.32 20.53 34.60
C LYS A 750 3.49 21.62 33.56
N GLU A 751 3.34 21.29 32.27
CA GLU A 751 3.58 22.24 31.17
C GLU A 751 2.37 23.15 30.95
N LEU A 752 1.15 22.68 31.22
CA LEU A 752 -0.09 23.44 30.99
C LEU A 752 -0.24 24.64 31.93
N TYR A 753 0.24 24.54 33.17
CA TYR A 753 0.11 25.62 34.16
C TYR A 753 1.46 25.97 34.80
N ASN A 754 1.88 27.23 34.60
CA ASN A 754 3.10 27.75 35.17
C ASN A 754 2.83 28.38 36.55
N GLU A 755 3.09 27.63 37.62
CA GLU A 755 2.89 28.08 39.00
C GLU A 755 3.67 29.36 39.35
N ARG A 756 4.86 29.54 38.75
CA ARG A 756 5.70 30.73 39.03
C ARG A 756 5.16 32.01 38.41
N ARG A 757 4.44 31.89 37.29
CA ARG A 757 3.89 33.02 36.54
C ARG A 757 2.38 33.19 36.72
N ASP A 758 1.75 32.24 37.41
CA ASP A 758 0.29 32.10 37.56
C ASP A 758 -0.45 32.24 36.22
N ARG A 759 0.05 31.52 35.19
CA ARG A 759 -0.48 31.60 33.83
C ARG A 759 -0.48 30.23 33.17
N PHE A 760 -1.51 29.99 32.37
CA PHE A 760 -1.63 28.81 31.52
C PHE A 760 -0.79 28.97 30.25
N ASP A 761 -0.11 27.89 29.85
CA ASP A 761 0.54 27.80 28.55
C ASP A 761 -0.44 27.23 27.53
N ILE A 762 -1.16 28.11 26.85
CA ILE A 762 -2.14 27.74 25.82
C ILE A 762 -1.53 26.96 24.65
N THR A 763 -0.20 26.99 24.47
CA THR A 763 0.47 26.20 23.44
C THR A 763 0.39 24.69 23.68
N GLN A 764 0.03 24.27 24.91
CA GLN A 764 -0.13 22.87 25.28
C GLN A 764 -1.55 22.33 25.02
N ILE A 765 -2.53 23.18 24.70
CA ILE A 765 -3.93 22.76 24.45
C ILE A 765 -4.03 21.69 23.35
N PRO A 766 -3.34 21.79 22.19
CA PRO A 766 -3.38 20.73 21.18
C PRO A 766 -2.87 19.37 21.69
N ASP A 767 -1.83 19.37 22.54
CA ASP A 767 -1.26 18.15 23.12
C ASP A 767 -2.22 17.53 24.17
N VAL A 768 -2.96 18.36 24.91
CA VAL A 768 -4.05 17.94 25.81
C VAL A 768 -5.21 17.35 25.02
N TYR A 769 -5.69 18.04 23.97
CA TYR A 769 -6.75 17.57 23.09
C TYR A 769 -6.42 16.21 22.48
N ASP A 770 -5.23 16.08 21.87
CA ASP A 770 -4.76 14.84 21.27
C ASP A 770 -4.69 13.69 22.28
N SER A 771 -4.23 13.97 23.49
CA SER A 771 -4.12 12.97 24.56
C SER A 771 -5.48 12.52 25.07
N CYS A 772 -6.41 13.46 25.29
CA CYS A 772 -7.78 13.15 25.69
C CYS A 772 -8.49 12.33 24.61
N LYS A 773 -8.39 12.77 23.35
CA LYS A 773 -9.01 12.10 22.20
C LYS A 773 -8.51 10.66 22.07
N TYR A 774 -7.19 10.46 22.16
CA TYR A 774 -6.61 9.13 22.08
C TYR A 774 -7.09 8.22 23.21
N ASP A 775 -7.08 8.72 24.45
CA ASP A 775 -7.47 7.92 25.61
C ASP A 775 -8.99 7.64 25.63
N LEU A 776 -9.83 8.55 25.14
CA LEU A 776 -11.27 8.32 24.97
C LEU A 776 -11.57 7.27 23.89
N LEU A 777 -10.85 7.30 22.77
CA LEU A 777 -11.09 6.40 21.64
C LEU A 777 -10.50 5.00 21.86
N HIS A 778 -9.28 4.93 22.41
CA HIS A 778 -8.50 3.69 22.47
C HIS A 778 -8.34 3.13 23.88
N ASN A 779 -8.46 3.96 24.93
CA ASN A 779 -8.27 3.56 26.32
C ASN A 779 -9.53 3.70 27.18
N SER A 780 -10.72 3.68 26.57
CA SER A 780 -11.99 3.82 27.28
C SER A 780 -12.21 2.73 28.34
N HIS A 781 -11.62 1.54 28.15
CA HIS A 781 -11.65 0.44 29.11
C HIS A 781 -10.99 0.77 30.46
N LEU A 782 -10.10 1.77 30.50
CA LEU A 782 -9.45 2.24 31.74
C LEU A 782 -10.38 3.10 32.61
N ASN A 783 -11.53 3.55 32.09
CA ASN A 783 -12.54 4.32 32.83
C ASN A 783 -11.99 5.57 33.57
N LEU A 784 -11.10 6.33 32.92
CA LEU A 784 -10.49 7.54 33.49
C LEU A 784 -11.52 8.65 33.67
N LYS A 785 -11.79 9.04 34.91
CA LYS A 785 -12.79 10.05 35.25
C LYS A 785 -12.30 11.46 34.94
N GLY A 786 -13.15 12.28 34.31
CA GLY A 786 -12.86 13.68 33.97
C GLY A 786 -12.26 13.87 32.58
N LEU A 787 -12.00 12.78 31.84
CA LEU A 787 -11.43 12.81 30.50
C LEU A 787 -12.40 13.43 29.48
N ASP A 788 -13.69 13.11 29.56
CA ASP A 788 -14.74 13.67 28.68
C ASP A 788 -14.90 15.18 28.85
N GLU A 789 -14.85 15.66 30.10
CA GLU A 789 -14.92 17.08 30.41
C GLU A 789 -13.68 17.81 29.87
N LEU A 790 -12.50 17.25 30.13
CA LEU A 790 -11.24 17.81 29.65
C LEU A 790 -11.17 17.85 28.12
N PHE A 791 -11.67 16.80 27.45
CA PHE A 791 -11.77 16.76 25.99
C PHE A 791 -12.69 17.86 25.45
N LYS A 792 -13.89 18.01 26.01
CA LYS A 792 -14.84 19.06 25.58
C LYS A 792 -14.26 20.45 25.76
N VAL A 793 -13.53 20.70 26.84
CA VAL A 793 -12.92 22.01 27.08
C VAL A 793 -11.72 22.24 26.16
N ALA A 794 -10.90 21.22 25.88
CA ALA A 794 -9.76 21.34 24.97
C ALA A 794 -10.16 21.40 23.48
N GLN A 795 -11.37 20.96 23.13
CA GLN A 795 -11.91 21.00 21.77
C GLN A 795 -12.36 22.41 21.34
N VAL A 796 -12.85 23.19 22.31
CA VAL A 796 -13.24 24.60 22.13
C VAL A 796 -11.99 25.46 22.11
#